data_AF-A0AAD5L0H1-F1
#
_entry.id   AF-A0AAD5L0H1-F1
#
_cell.length_a   1.000
_cell.length_b   1.000
_cell.length_c   1.000
_cell.angle_alpha   90.00
_cell.angle_beta   90.00
_cell.angle_gamma   90.00
#
_symmetry.space_group_name_H-M   'P 1'
#
loop_
_entity.id
_entity.type
_entity.pdbx_description
1 polymer ?
#
loop_
_entity_poly.entity_id
_entity_poly.type
_entity_poly.pdbx_seq_one_letter_code
_entity_poly.pdbx_strand_id
1 'polypeptide(L)'
;MQFADVNHFTCVILIIIMFMIPIMAVVDSSTDYDWSTKHFNYLVVHNPPFDYVIQGPNGSFTSYGTGQNIAKWLAAKLKYQYSFFLINQTLIDTYGTYEAAFYQVVHDKDIDGIAQNFYLTMNRVQRMDYTTHPGWVDRFRLVVPRLGEESRLFAFIGPFEPKVWLLVFISVLVVVALMTFGTKMKRPISRNIVLHYLGSHLLYVINILTNQGGTEGFSYYSFRVLAGIWVLCATVLVNSYTGIVISSLTTPKTKPSIDSFEDLAASSDTQMVLRHDTFIGEMILQATSGVFKVLGDRARQSPDNIVGDVFKVTEKLETGRYAFPFVQTFAVSFVTSQYKKDHYCRFKASKPLPFSTGHYSWLFKKKSSYTDAHSRALANLWETGLTNFWVYKEFLPTVPRADQCFVESNRRLSRVVPIQLSDLISAFLIFGIGIGLATLSFLLEVLFSKFNFKKNTCLDSKGSGVYTTHLMLIKIVLTILIVAVDGLSTDYDWRSKHFNYLVVHNPPFDFVFRGPNGTFKSYGSGQNVAIWLAAKLKYTFSFVLINQTLINKYGTHEAAFYQVVNDENVDGIATNFYLTVSRMERMDYTTHHGWVDEFRLVVPRSGEESRLFAFIGPFKPTVWLLVFISVLVVIAVMTLFTMIYRHHPWNAFEVAKKSTDTETGTGTNTGEPVPRNGLFDYLGSHTIYVVNIMTNQGSRESSSLYSFRILAGFWVLGAMVLVNSYTGIVISSLTTTNMKPSIDSLEELAASTETQVLLRHDTSIGEQMLQATSGVFKVFADKARLIPGNIVGDAVKVTEKLETGRYAFPFIKTFAMGFVSSQFEKDQQCRYKMSKKLPLSTGYYFWLFKKNSSYTNAHSKRLLELWETGLTNFWVYNLFPPTTPRAEQCFVESTRRVSRRAPIQLSDLTSAFLILGIGTGLAVLSFLTELLYSRFRLYKLPSV
;
A
#
# COMPACT_ATOMS: atom_id res chain seq x y z
N MET A 1 -37.35 37.81 -37.11
CA MET A 1 -38.39 36.81 -37.45
C MET A 1 -37.67 35.48 -37.60
N GLN A 2 -37.70 34.55 -36.64
CA GLN A 2 -38.83 33.77 -36.07
C GLN A 2 -39.35 32.64 -36.97
N PHE A 3 -39.12 31.41 -36.49
CA PHE A 3 -39.91 30.17 -36.63
C PHE A 3 -40.14 29.57 -38.05
N ALA A 4 -40.17 28.24 -38.22
CA ALA A 4 -40.05 27.13 -37.27
C ALA A 4 -39.37 25.93 -37.94
N ASP A 5 -38.63 25.13 -37.15
CA ASP A 5 -38.19 23.79 -37.58
C ASP A 5 -38.16 22.83 -36.37
N VAL A 6 -39.31 22.21 -36.10
CA VAL A 6 -39.48 21.15 -35.09
C VAL A 6 -40.47 20.14 -35.66
N ASN A 7 -39.97 19.02 -36.19
CA ASN A 7 -40.68 17.72 -36.22
C ASN A 7 -39.85 16.55 -36.79
N HIS A 8 -38.70 16.78 -37.45
CA HIS A 8 -38.00 15.66 -38.10
C HIS A 8 -37.10 14.80 -37.20
N PHE A 9 -36.77 15.25 -35.98
CA PHE A 9 -35.83 14.56 -35.08
C PHE A 9 -36.46 13.44 -34.23
N THR A 10 -37.77 13.46 -34.02
CA THR A 10 -38.48 12.49 -33.15
C THR A 10 -38.71 11.13 -33.82
N CYS A 11 -38.95 11.09 -35.14
CA CYS A 11 -39.17 9.83 -35.86
C CYS A 11 -37.90 8.98 -36.01
N VAL A 12 -36.72 9.59 -36.19
CA VAL A 12 -35.46 8.84 -36.39
C VAL A 12 -35.01 8.14 -35.10
N ILE A 13 -35.23 8.78 -33.94
CA ILE A 13 -34.88 8.20 -32.64
C ILE A 13 -35.81 7.01 -32.29
N LEU A 14 -37.10 7.09 -32.62
CA LEU A 14 -38.05 5.98 -32.39
C LEU A 14 -37.75 4.75 -33.27
N ILE A 15 -37.33 4.94 -34.52
CA ILE A 15 -36.96 3.83 -35.41
C ILE A 15 -35.69 3.12 -34.91
N ILE A 16 -34.70 3.85 -34.39
CA ILE A 16 -33.49 3.25 -33.79
C ILE A 16 -33.82 2.48 -32.50
N ILE A 17 -34.78 2.96 -31.70
CA ILE A 17 -35.23 2.27 -30.47
C ILE A 17 -36.01 0.99 -30.80
N MET A 18 -36.84 0.98 -31.85
CA MET A 18 -37.60 -0.22 -32.24
C MET A 18 -36.75 -1.32 -32.92
N PHE A 19 -35.61 -0.98 -33.54
CA PHE A 19 -34.71 -1.99 -34.13
C PHE A 19 -33.64 -2.55 -33.19
N MET A 20 -33.54 -2.04 -31.94
CA MET A 20 -32.62 -2.58 -30.91
C MET A 20 -33.19 -3.77 -30.11
N ILE A 21 -34.41 -4.21 -30.43
CA ILE A 21 -35.05 -5.39 -29.84
C ILE A 21 -35.48 -6.28 -31.02
N PRO A 22 -34.60 -7.17 -31.54
CA PRO A 22 -34.07 -8.27 -30.75
C PRO A 22 -32.62 -8.69 -31.09
N ILE A 23 -31.63 -8.21 -30.33
CA ILE A 23 -30.26 -8.80 -30.31
C ILE A 23 -29.86 -9.18 -28.88
N MET A 24 -30.79 -9.85 -28.18
CA MET A 24 -30.53 -10.53 -26.89
C MET A 24 -30.90 -12.02 -26.91
N ALA A 25 -31.28 -12.56 -28.07
CA ALA A 25 -31.32 -14.00 -28.31
C ALA A 25 -29.93 -14.50 -28.74
N VAL A 26 -28.95 -14.43 -27.83
CA VAL A 26 -27.90 -15.44 -27.85
C VAL A 26 -28.61 -16.77 -27.64
N VAL A 27 -28.35 -17.75 -28.51
CA VAL A 27 -28.97 -19.08 -28.46
C VAL A 27 -28.49 -19.79 -27.20
N ASP A 28 -29.20 -19.56 -26.10
CA ASP A 28 -28.94 -20.18 -24.80
C ASP A 28 -29.50 -21.60 -24.85
N SER A 29 -28.65 -22.53 -25.32
CA SER A 29 -28.89 -23.97 -25.35
C SER A 29 -28.87 -24.56 -23.92
N SER A 30 -29.77 -24.09 -23.06
CA SER A 30 -29.97 -24.63 -21.72
C SER A 30 -31.41 -25.14 -21.55
N THR A 31 -31.55 -26.30 -20.91
CA THR A 31 -32.84 -26.97 -20.68
C THR A 31 -33.86 -26.03 -20.04
N ASP A 32 -34.96 -25.77 -20.75
CA ASP A 32 -35.95 -24.77 -20.34
C ASP A 32 -36.77 -25.29 -19.14
N TYR A 33 -36.43 -24.84 -17.92
CA TYR A 33 -37.21 -25.11 -16.72
C TYR A 33 -38.40 -24.14 -16.70
N ASP A 34 -39.59 -24.61 -17.09
CA ASP A 34 -40.84 -23.87 -16.91
C ASP A 34 -41.45 -24.22 -15.55
N TRP A 35 -41.20 -23.36 -14.56
CA TRP A 35 -41.78 -23.46 -13.22
C TRP A 35 -42.86 -22.41 -12.97
N SER A 36 -43.60 -21.99 -14.01
CA SER A 36 -44.65 -20.95 -13.95
C SER A 36 -45.74 -21.19 -12.90
N THR A 37 -45.97 -22.45 -12.53
CA THR A 37 -46.92 -22.88 -11.49
C THR A 37 -46.33 -23.00 -10.08
N LYS A 38 -45.02 -22.76 -9.91
CA LYS A 38 -44.33 -22.86 -8.62
C LYS A 38 -44.23 -21.49 -7.95
N HIS A 39 -44.48 -21.49 -6.64
CA HIS A 39 -44.33 -20.34 -5.78
C HIS A 39 -43.32 -20.68 -4.67
N PHE A 40 -42.27 -19.87 -4.52
CA PHE A 40 -41.23 -20.04 -3.51
C PHE A 40 -41.34 -19.01 -2.38
N ASN A 41 -41.35 -19.48 -1.14
CA ASN A 41 -41.39 -18.64 0.05
C ASN A 41 -39.99 -18.53 0.66
N TYR A 42 -39.41 -17.32 0.58
CA TYR A 42 -38.05 -17.04 1.01
C TYR A 42 -37.98 -16.19 2.27
N LEU A 43 -37.16 -16.58 3.25
CA LEU A 43 -36.80 -15.68 4.35
C LEU A 43 -35.83 -14.58 3.90
N VAL A 44 -36.02 -13.39 4.46
CA VAL A 44 -35.11 -12.24 4.34
C VAL A 44 -34.67 -11.73 5.71
N VAL A 45 -33.44 -11.21 5.78
CA VAL A 45 -32.75 -10.84 7.02
C VAL A 45 -32.15 -9.45 6.89
N HIS A 46 -32.10 -8.66 7.95
CA HIS A 46 -31.34 -7.41 7.93
C HIS A 46 -29.84 -7.75 8.06
N ASN A 47 -29.07 -7.59 6.98
CA ASN A 47 -27.66 -7.96 6.91
C ASN A 47 -26.85 -6.96 6.05
N PRO A 48 -26.72 -5.69 6.50
CA PRO A 48 -25.99 -4.66 5.76
C PRO A 48 -24.51 -5.02 5.64
N PRO A 49 -23.84 -4.68 4.52
CA PRO A 49 -24.36 -3.91 3.39
C PRO A 49 -25.05 -4.72 2.30
N PHE A 50 -25.16 -6.05 2.45
CA PHE A 50 -25.65 -6.92 1.39
C PHE A 50 -27.15 -6.80 1.19
N ASP A 51 -27.89 -6.84 2.30
CA ASP A 51 -29.34 -6.93 2.31
C ASP A 51 -29.92 -6.04 3.40
N TYR A 52 -30.84 -5.17 3.00
CA TYR A 52 -31.54 -4.25 3.88
C TYR A 52 -33.00 -4.64 3.97
N VAL A 53 -33.53 -4.55 5.19
CA VAL A 53 -34.94 -4.74 5.52
C VAL A 53 -35.37 -3.51 6.30
N ILE A 54 -36.44 -2.86 5.84
CA ILE A 54 -37.06 -1.69 6.47
C ILE A 54 -38.50 -2.06 6.80
N GLN A 55 -38.87 -2.02 8.08
CA GLN A 55 -40.25 -2.20 8.52
C GLN A 55 -41.00 -0.87 8.42
N GLY A 56 -42.22 -0.92 7.87
CA GLY A 56 -43.17 0.18 7.83
C GLY A 56 -44.06 0.21 9.08
N PRO A 57 -44.77 1.33 9.33
CA PRO A 57 -45.53 1.55 10.57
C PRO A 57 -46.71 0.57 10.76
N ASN A 58 -47.16 -0.11 9.70
CA ASN A 58 -48.31 -1.03 9.74
C ASN A 58 -47.89 -2.52 9.73
N GLY A 59 -46.63 -2.84 10.04
CA GLY A 59 -46.11 -4.21 9.99
C GLY A 59 -45.81 -4.74 8.57
N SER A 60 -46.09 -3.95 7.53
CA SER A 60 -45.53 -4.18 6.19
C SER A 60 -44.00 -3.97 6.22
N PHE A 61 -43.27 -4.55 5.28
CA PHE A 61 -41.84 -4.33 5.16
C PHE A 61 -41.42 -4.19 3.69
N THR A 62 -40.29 -3.51 3.47
CA THR A 62 -39.59 -3.49 2.19
C THR A 62 -38.22 -4.11 2.38
N SER A 63 -37.82 -4.96 1.44
CA SER A 63 -36.49 -5.60 1.44
C SER A 63 -35.81 -5.39 0.10
N TYR A 64 -34.56 -4.93 0.13
CA TYR A 64 -33.75 -4.70 -1.06
C TYR A 64 -32.29 -5.04 -0.75
N GLY A 65 -31.56 -5.50 -1.76
CA GLY A 65 -30.24 -6.06 -1.54
C GLY A 65 -29.80 -7.02 -2.63
N THR A 66 -28.61 -7.56 -2.44
CA THR A 66 -27.99 -8.52 -3.35
C THR A 66 -28.79 -9.82 -3.38
N GLY A 67 -29.28 -10.27 -2.22
CA GLY A 67 -30.15 -11.44 -2.09
C GLY A 67 -31.46 -11.28 -2.85
N GLN A 68 -32.16 -10.14 -2.70
CA GLN A 68 -33.40 -9.90 -3.44
C GLN A 68 -33.17 -9.71 -4.95
N ASN A 69 -32.04 -9.12 -5.36
CA ASN A 69 -31.69 -9.00 -6.78
C ASN A 69 -31.37 -10.38 -7.40
N ILE A 70 -30.67 -11.26 -6.68
CA ILE A 70 -30.48 -12.67 -7.08
C ILE A 70 -31.83 -13.40 -7.15
N ALA A 71 -32.72 -13.25 -6.17
CA ALA A 71 -34.06 -13.87 -6.16
C ALA A 71 -34.88 -13.50 -7.41
N LYS A 72 -34.92 -12.20 -7.73
CA LYS A 72 -35.60 -11.65 -8.91
C LYS A 72 -35.04 -12.23 -10.21
N TRP A 73 -33.72 -12.31 -10.32
CA TRP A 73 -33.05 -12.85 -11.51
C TRP A 73 -33.29 -14.36 -11.67
N LEU A 74 -33.20 -15.13 -10.58
CA LEU A 74 -33.48 -16.57 -10.58
C LEU A 74 -34.95 -16.85 -10.95
N ALA A 75 -35.89 -16.07 -10.41
CA ALA A 75 -37.31 -16.15 -10.74
C ALA A 75 -37.57 -15.90 -12.23
N ALA A 76 -36.91 -14.91 -12.83
CA ALA A 76 -37.00 -14.64 -14.27
C ALA A 76 -36.34 -15.75 -15.12
N LYS A 77 -35.20 -16.29 -14.70
CA LYS A 77 -34.46 -17.32 -15.45
C LYS A 77 -35.10 -18.72 -15.38
N LEU A 78 -35.71 -19.06 -14.24
CA LEU A 78 -36.37 -20.35 -13.99
C LEU A 78 -37.92 -20.25 -14.02
N LYS A 79 -38.45 -19.09 -14.41
CA LYS A 79 -39.88 -18.80 -14.61
C LYS A 79 -40.79 -19.11 -13.41
N TYR A 80 -40.37 -18.85 -12.17
CA TYR A 80 -41.18 -19.11 -10.95
C TYR A 80 -41.73 -17.85 -10.27
N GLN A 81 -42.77 -17.99 -9.44
CA GLN A 81 -43.28 -16.94 -8.55
C GLN A 81 -42.64 -17.01 -7.16
N TYR A 82 -42.61 -15.92 -6.41
CA TYR A 82 -42.01 -15.92 -5.05
C TYR A 82 -42.60 -14.84 -4.14
N SER A 83 -42.49 -15.08 -2.83
CA SER A 83 -42.76 -14.10 -1.77
C SER A 83 -41.65 -14.08 -0.74
N PHE A 84 -41.49 -12.94 -0.05
CA PHE A 84 -40.53 -12.77 1.03
C PHE A 84 -41.22 -12.76 2.40
N PHE A 85 -40.55 -13.33 3.41
CA PHE A 85 -41.00 -13.38 4.80
C PHE A 85 -39.90 -12.88 5.75
N LEU A 86 -40.31 -12.23 6.85
CA LEU A 86 -39.40 -11.79 7.91
C LEU A 86 -39.09 -12.93 8.89
N ILE A 87 -37.87 -12.90 9.42
CA ILE A 87 -37.51 -13.71 10.59
C ILE A 87 -38.22 -13.16 11.83
N ASN A 88 -38.70 -14.07 12.69
CA ASN A 88 -39.28 -13.71 13.98
C ASN A 88 -38.21 -13.13 14.93
N GLN A 89 -38.40 -11.90 15.41
CA GLN A 89 -37.48 -11.20 16.32
C GLN A 89 -37.15 -12.01 17.59
N THR A 90 -38.13 -12.72 18.16
CA THR A 90 -37.90 -13.54 19.36
C THR A 90 -36.91 -14.68 19.14
N LEU A 91 -36.83 -15.22 17.91
CA LEU A 91 -35.81 -16.21 17.55
C LEU A 91 -34.42 -15.55 17.41
N ILE A 92 -34.35 -14.31 16.90
CA ILE A 92 -33.10 -13.54 16.79
C ILE A 92 -32.51 -13.28 18.18
N ASP A 93 -33.34 -12.87 19.13
CA ASP A 93 -32.90 -12.61 20.51
C ASP A 93 -32.46 -13.87 21.25
N THR A 94 -33.00 -15.05 20.87
CA THR A 94 -32.68 -16.35 21.49
C THR A 94 -31.47 -17.04 20.87
N TYR A 95 -31.35 -17.04 19.55
CA TYR A 95 -30.37 -17.85 18.80
C TYR A 95 -29.33 -17.02 18.02
N GLY A 96 -29.51 -15.70 17.94
CA GLY A 96 -28.76 -14.85 17.02
C GLY A 96 -29.35 -14.85 15.60
N THR A 97 -29.09 -13.79 14.85
CA THR A 97 -29.73 -13.49 13.56
C THR A 97 -29.64 -14.63 12.54
N TYR A 98 -28.52 -15.34 12.46
CA TYR A 98 -28.31 -16.41 11.49
C TYR A 98 -28.90 -17.74 11.95
N GLU A 99 -28.65 -18.21 13.17
CA GLU A 99 -29.22 -19.49 13.64
C GLU A 99 -30.75 -19.41 13.83
N ALA A 100 -31.32 -18.22 14.08
CA ALA A 100 -32.76 -17.98 13.96
C ALA A 100 -33.30 -18.28 12.55
N ALA A 101 -32.59 -17.85 11.50
CA ALA A 101 -32.93 -18.12 10.11
C ALA A 101 -32.91 -19.62 9.80
N PHE A 102 -31.83 -20.31 10.20
CA PHE A 102 -31.69 -21.77 10.05
C PHE A 102 -32.81 -22.51 10.79
N TYR A 103 -33.11 -22.12 12.04
CA TYR A 103 -34.18 -22.71 12.83
C TYR A 103 -35.54 -22.57 12.14
N GLN A 104 -35.86 -21.38 11.63
CA GLN A 104 -37.16 -21.10 11.03
C GLN A 104 -37.38 -21.88 9.72
N VAL A 105 -36.39 -21.97 8.80
CA VAL A 105 -36.52 -22.81 7.58
C VAL A 105 -36.72 -24.30 7.89
N VAL A 106 -36.08 -24.80 8.95
CA VAL A 106 -36.14 -26.23 9.32
C VAL A 106 -37.50 -26.60 9.93
N HIS A 107 -38.08 -25.72 10.76
CA HIS A 107 -39.31 -26.03 11.51
C HIS A 107 -40.59 -25.53 10.83
N ASP A 108 -40.54 -24.40 10.13
CA ASP A 108 -41.69 -23.89 9.38
C ASP A 108 -41.89 -24.74 8.13
N LYS A 109 -43.14 -25.09 7.79
CA LYS A 109 -43.46 -25.85 6.58
C LYS A 109 -43.62 -24.95 5.36
N ASP A 110 -44.01 -23.69 5.57
CA ASP A 110 -44.41 -22.76 4.52
C ASP A 110 -43.20 -21.97 3.97
N ILE A 111 -41.98 -22.35 4.34
CA ILE A 111 -40.72 -21.72 3.93
C ILE A 111 -39.82 -22.73 3.21
N ASP A 112 -39.38 -22.36 2.01
CA ASP A 112 -38.57 -23.20 1.11
C ASP A 112 -37.07 -22.99 1.28
N GLY A 113 -36.66 -21.77 1.67
CA GLY A 113 -35.26 -21.38 1.78
C GLY A 113 -35.04 -19.95 2.26
N ILE A 114 -33.79 -19.49 2.17
CA ILE A 114 -33.38 -18.14 2.56
C ILE A 114 -32.83 -17.43 1.32
N ALA A 115 -33.39 -16.26 0.97
CA ALA A 115 -32.97 -15.48 -0.19
C ALA A 115 -31.73 -14.63 0.08
N GLN A 116 -30.72 -15.22 0.71
CA GLN A 116 -29.46 -14.56 1.08
C GLN A 116 -28.29 -15.54 1.07
N ASN A 117 -27.09 -14.97 1.01
CA ASN A 117 -25.84 -15.70 0.93
C ASN A 117 -25.31 -16.00 2.34
N PHE A 118 -25.17 -17.27 2.72
CA PHE A 118 -24.71 -17.70 4.06
C PHE A 118 -23.43 -18.52 4.03
N TYR A 119 -22.53 -18.26 5.00
CA TYR A 119 -21.32 -19.05 5.17
C TYR A 119 -21.67 -20.51 5.50
N LEU A 120 -21.23 -21.42 4.62
CA LEU A 120 -21.40 -22.86 4.79
C LEU A 120 -20.45 -23.40 5.86
N THR A 121 -21.02 -24.08 6.85
CA THR A 121 -20.26 -24.92 7.80
C THR A 121 -20.75 -26.36 7.72
N MET A 122 -19.92 -27.33 8.09
CA MET A 122 -20.30 -28.75 8.13
C MET A 122 -21.58 -29.00 8.96
N ASN A 123 -21.78 -28.28 10.07
CA ASN A 123 -23.01 -28.32 10.88
C ASN A 123 -24.26 -27.86 10.09
N ARG A 124 -24.14 -26.78 9.29
CA ARG A 124 -25.24 -26.24 8.48
C ARG A 124 -25.56 -27.14 7.28
N VAL A 125 -24.54 -27.69 6.63
CA VAL A 125 -24.66 -28.64 5.50
C VAL A 125 -25.37 -29.94 5.88
N GLN A 126 -25.29 -30.36 7.15
CA GLN A 126 -26.05 -31.51 7.65
C GLN A 126 -27.54 -31.18 7.82
N ARG A 127 -27.87 -29.96 8.26
CA ARG A 127 -29.23 -29.51 8.55
C ARG A 127 -30.02 -29.07 7.31
N MET A 128 -29.37 -28.48 6.30
CA MET A 128 -30.04 -27.91 5.12
C MET A 128 -29.32 -28.24 3.81
N ASP A 129 -29.97 -27.97 2.67
CA ASP A 129 -29.35 -28.03 1.34
C ASP A 129 -28.88 -26.64 0.91
N TYR A 130 -27.90 -26.60 0.01
CA TYR A 130 -27.20 -25.38 -0.36
C TYR A 130 -26.82 -25.38 -1.84
N THR A 131 -26.75 -24.20 -2.45
CA THR A 131 -26.29 -24.11 -3.84
C THR A 131 -24.81 -24.46 -3.96
N THR A 132 -24.50 -25.29 -4.94
CA THR A 132 -23.12 -25.73 -5.25
C THR A 132 -22.27 -24.56 -5.74
N HIS A 133 -22.89 -23.62 -6.46
CA HIS A 133 -22.34 -22.30 -6.73
C HIS A 133 -22.63 -21.34 -5.57
N PRO A 134 -21.64 -20.60 -5.03
CA PRO A 134 -21.91 -19.53 -4.08
C PRO A 134 -22.57 -18.32 -4.76
N GLY A 135 -23.45 -17.61 -4.06
CA GLY A 135 -24.05 -16.36 -4.56
C GLY A 135 -23.23 -15.12 -4.18
N TRP A 136 -22.43 -15.22 -3.11
CA TRP A 136 -21.37 -14.25 -2.80
C TRP A 136 -20.13 -14.93 -2.21
N VAL A 137 -18.99 -14.27 -2.35
CA VAL A 137 -17.70 -14.75 -1.81
C VAL A 137 -16.88 -13.57 -1.33
N ASP A 138 -16.32 -13.66 -0.13
CA ASP A 138 -15.57 -12.55 0.46
C ASP A 138 -14.43 -12.99 1.37
N ARG A 139 -13.38 -12.16 1.47
CA ARG A 139 -12.28 -12.36 2.40
C ARG A 139 -12.62 -11.77 3.76
N PHE A 140 -11.99 -12.26 4.82
CA PHE A 140 -12.17 -11.71 6.16
C PHE A 140 -11.16 -10.59 6.46
N ARG A 141 -11.61 -9.59 7.23
CA ARG A 141 -10.82 -8.48 7.78
C ARG A 141 -11.32 -8.12 9.18
N LEU A 142 -10.47 -7.50 9.98
CA LEU A 142 -10.87 -6.79 11.19
C LEU A 142 -11.33 -5.38 10.79
N VAL A 143 -12.50 -4.96 11.25
CA VAL A 143 -12.76 -3.54 11.50
C VAL A 143 -12.05 -3.19 12.80
N VAL A 144 -11.17 -2.19 12.79
CA VAL A 144 -10.44 -1.72 13.98
C VAL A 144 -10.53 -0.20 14.11
N PRO A 145 -10.48 0.36 15.33
CA PRO A 145 -10.29 1.80 15.51
C PRO A 145 -8.93 2.20 14.95
N ARG A 146 -8.86 3.38 14.33
CA ARG A 146 -7.60 3.96 13.86
C ARG A 146 -6.88 4.57 15.06
N LEU A 147 -5.95 3.80 15.63
CA LEU A 147 -5.11 4.26 16.74
C LEU A 147 -4.40 5.57 16.37
N GLY A 148 -4.44 6.54 17.29
CA GLY A 148 -3.92 7.89 17.08
C GLY A 148 -2.40 7.97 17.06
N GLU A 149 -1.91 9.20 16.95
CA GLU A 149 -0.49 9.51 17.14
C GLU A 149 -0.06 9.30 18.60
N GLU A 150 1.18 8.88 18.80
CA GLU A 150 1.77 8.80 20.14
C GLU A 150 1.97 10.21 20.74
N SER A 151 1.87 10.32 22.06
CA SER A 151 2.08 11.60 22.74
C SER A 151 3.53 12.07 22.55
N ARG A 152 3.68 13.24 21.91
CA ARG A 152 4.98 13.87 21.65
C ARG A 152 5.54 14.62 22.86
N LEU A 153 4.85 14.63 23.99
CA LEU A 153 5.21 15.40 25.19
C LEU A 153 6.63 15.08 25.70
N PHE A 154 7.08 13.82 25.57
CA PHE A 154 8.44 13.39 25.93
C PHE A 154 9.36 13.14 24.72
N ALA A 155 9.00 13.62 23.51
CA ALA A 155 9.74 13.37 22.28
C ALA A 155 11.20 13.88 22.32
N PHE A 156 11.51 14.86 23.17
CA PHE A 156 12.86 15.37 23.39
C PHE A 156 13.78 14.39 24.15
N ILE A 157 13.24 13.44 24.94
CA ILE A 157 14.05 12.41 25.64
C ILE A 157 14.32 11.21 24.72
N GLY A 158 13.37 10.91 23.82
CA GLY A 158 13.41 9.77 22.91
C GLY A 158 14.54 9.65 21.86
N PRO A 159 15.38 10.67 21.55
CA PRO A 159 16.48 10.52 20.58
C PRO A 159 17.59 9.57 21.04
N PHE A 160 17.77 9.43 22.34
CA PHE A 160 18.81 8.62 22.96
C PHE A 160 18.21 7.59 23.92
N GLU A 161 18.75 6.37 23.94
CA GLU A 161 18.36 5.39 24.96
C GLU A 161 18.67 5.91 26.38
N PRO A 162 17.92 5.46 27.41
CA PRO A 162 18.23 5.79 28.81
C PRO A 162 19.69 5.49 29.21
N LYS A 163 20.30 4.46 28.62
CA LYS A 163 21.72 4.11 28.82
C LYS A 163 22.67 5.18 28.28
N VAL A 164 22.34 5.80 27.14
CA VAL A 164 23.13 6.87 26.53
C VAL A 164 23.00 8.14 27.36
N TRP A 165 21.79 8.50 27.81
CA TRP A 165 21.58 9.60 28.75
C TRP A 165 22.38 9.43 30.05
N LEU A 166 22.40 8.22 30.62
CA LEU A 166 23.21 7.89 31.79
C LEU A 166 24.71 8.07 31.53
N LEU A 167 25.22 7.61 30.37
CA LEU A 167 26.63 7.79 29.99
C LEU A 167 27.01 9.25 29.76
N VAL A 168 26.12 10.07 29.18
CA VAL A 168 26.33 11.52 29.05
C VAL A 168 26.37 12.20 30.43
N PHE A 169 25.50 11.82 31.34
CA PHE A 169 25.53 12.34 32.72
C PHE A 169 26.82 11.96 33.45
N ILE A 170 27.25 10.70 33.35
CA ILE A 170 28.51 10.23 33.95
C ILE A 170 29.72 10.95 33.32
N SER A 171 29.76 11.14 32.00
CA SER A 171 30.90 11.80 31.34
C SER A 171 31.02 13.28 31.71
N VAL A 172 29.90 14.01 31.86
CA VAL A 172 29.88 15.37 32.41
C VAL A 172 30.51 15.39 33.81
N LEU A 173 30.08 14.51 34.71
CA LEU A 173 30.62 14.44 36.08
C LEU A 173 32.13 14.12 36.09
N VAL A 174 32.58 13.18 35.26
CA VAL A 174 34.00 12.80 35.14
C VAL A 174 34.84 13.99 34.63
N VAL A 175 34.39 14.70 33.59
CA VAL A 175 35.13 15.85 33.04
C VAL A 175 35.21 17.00 34.04
N VAL A 176 34.10 17.32 34.72
CA VAL A 176 34.08 18.34 35.79
C VAL A 176 35.00 17.96 36.95
N ALA A 177 35.03 16.69 37.35
CA ALA A 177 35.93 16.19 38.39
C ALA A 177 37.40 16.29 37.96
N LEU A 178 37.75 15.91 36.73
CA LEU A 178 39.11 16.01 36.18
C LEU A 178 39.58 17.46 36.07
N MET A 179 38.74 18.38 35.60
CA MET A 179 39.04 19.81 35.56
C MET A 179 39.27 20.38 36.97
N THR A 180 38.36 20.10 37.90
CA THR A 180 38.46 20.55 39.31
C THR A 180 39.71 19.98 40.00
N PHE A 181 40.06 18.72 39.74
CA PHE A 181 41.27 18.08 40.23
C PHE A 181 42.55 18.72 39.67
N GLY A 182 42.58 19.00 38.36
CA GLY A 182 43.69 19.72 37.73
C GLY A 182 43.92 21.11 38.33
N THR A 183 42.84 21.86 38.57
CA THR A 183 42.88 23.18 39.21
C THR A 183 43.37 23.09 40.67
N LYS A 184 42.93 22.07 41.43
CA LYS A 184 43.41 21.80 42.81
C LYS A 184 44.88 21.36 42.86
N MET A 185 45.37 20.62 41.86
CA MET A 185 46.79 20.22 41.80
C MET A 185 47.72 21.38 41.46
N LYS A 186 47.23 22.39 40.73
CA LYS A 186 48.00 23.59 40.33
C LYS A 186 48.09 24.66 41.42
N ARG A 187 47.21 24.65 42.42
CA ARG A 187 47.19 25.63 43.54
C ARG A 187 46.66 24.99 44.83
N PRO A 188 47.31 25.19 46.00
CA PRO A 188 46.74 24.80 47.28
C PRO A 188 45.52 25.68 47.59
N ILE A 189 44.32 25.14 47.38
CA ILE A 189 43.04 25.86 47.44
C ILE A 189 42.20 25.36 48.63
N SER A 190 41.57 26.28 49.37
CA SER A 190 40.69 25.97 50.50
C SER A 190 39.34 25.38 50.05
N ARG A 191 38.68 24.63 50.94
CA ARG A 191 37.48 23.81 50.60
C ARG A 191 36.33 24.62 49.97
N ASN A 192 36.08 25.84 50.44
CA ASN A 192 35.02 26.71 49.90
C ASN A 192 35.33 27.20 48.48
N ILE A 193 36.61 27.45 48.18
CA ILE A 193 37.05 27.89 46.86
C ILE A 193 37.02 26.70 45.86
N VAL A 194 37.26 25.46 46.32
CA VAL A 194 37.07 24.26 45.48
C VAL A 194 35.61 24.09 45.05
N LEU A 195 34.64 24.34 45.95
CA LEU A 195 33.20 24.29 45.61
C LEU A 195 32.82 25.35 44.56
N HIS A 196 33.33 26.57 44.70
CA HIS A 196 33.15 27.62 43.70
C HIS A 196 33.70 27.22 42.32
N TYR A 197 34.92 26.68 42.27
CA TYR A 197 35.48 26.16 41.02
C TYR A 197 34.69 24.97 40.45
N LEU A 198 34.19 24.05 41.27
CA LEU A 198 33.37 22.93 40.79
C LEU A 198 32.09 23.41 40.10
N GLY A 199 31.41 24.43 40.65
CA GLY A 199 30.28 25.08 40.00
C GLY A 199 30.65 25.79 38.69
N SER A 200 31.80 26.46 38.65
CA SER A 200 32.31 27.13 37.44
C SER A 200 32.66 26.14 36.32
N HIS A 201 33.39 25.06 36.61
CA HIS A 201 33.69 24.02 35.62
C HIS A 201 32.41 23.30 35.16
N LEU A 202 31.43 23.07 36.05
CA LEU A 202 30.14 22.48 35.68
C LEU A 202 29.38 23.36 34.68
N LEU A 203 29.29 24.67 34.93
CA LEU A 203 28.69 25.62 33.98
C LEU A 203 29.46 25.66 32.66
N TYR A 204 30.79 25.66 32.67
CA TYR A 204 31.61 25.63 31.46
C TYR A 204 31.35 24.37 30.60
N VAL A 205 31.34 23.19 31.23
CA VAL A 205 31.07 21.89 30.59
C VAL A 205 29.65 21.83 30.00
N ILE A 206 28.65 22.36 30.72
CA ILE A 206 27.26 22.47 30.25
C ILE A 206 27.15 23.46 29.08
N ASN A 207 27.75 24.64 29.17
CA ASN A 207 27.66 25.67 28.14
C ASN A 207 28.25 25.24 26.78
N ILE A 208 29.30 24.39 26.81
CA ILE A 208 29.83 23.72 25.62
C ILE A 208 28.79 22.74 25.06
N LEU A 209 28.15 21.94 25.92
CA LEU A 209 27.13 20.97 25.52
C LEU A 209 25.83 21.63 25.02
N THR A 210 25.59 22.91 25.33
CA THR A 210 24.48 23.72 24.80
C THR A 210 24.89 24.67 23.66
N ASN A 211 26.10 24.53 23.10
CA ASN A 211 26.66 25.38 22.03
C ASN A 211 26.64 26.90 22.34
N GLN A 212 26.64 27.31 23.60
CA GLN A 212 26.67 28.74 23.99
C GLN A 212 28.09 29.28 24.12
N GLY A 213 29.09 28.39 24.21
CA GLY A 213 30.47 28.76 24.51
C GLY A 213 30.65 29.21 25.96
N GLY A 214 31.89 29.48 26.36
CA GLY A 214 32.18 29.92 27.71
C GLY A 214 33.58 30.47 27.84
N THR A 215 33.75 31.49 28.68
CA THR A 215 35.05 32.02 29.08
C THR A 215 35.49 31.32 30.36
N GLU A 216 36.73 30.84 30.36
CA GLU A 216 37.33 30.10 31.47
C GLU A 216 38.68 30.76 31.81
N GLY A 217 38.99 30.88 33.09
CA GLY A 217 40.09 31.72 33.57
C GLY A 217 41.48 31.09 33.42
N PHE A 218 41.56 29.80 33.06
CA PHE A 218 42.81 29.04 33.13
C PHE A 218 43.40 28.67 31.77
N SER A 219 44.70 28.95 31.62
CA SER A 219 45.43 28.81 30.34
C SER A 219 46.46 27.67 30.33
N TYR A 220 46.16 26.54 30.99
CA TYR A 220 47.06 25.38 31.02
C TYR A 220 46.85 24.47 29.79
N TYR A 221 47.94 23.96 29.20
CA TYR A 221 47.87 23.05 28.04
C TYR A 221 47.02 21.79 28.31
N SER A 222 47.20 21.14 29.46
CA SER A 222 46.41 19.96 29.84
C SER A 222 44.90 20.25 29.96
N PHE A 223 44.54 21.43 30.46
CA PHE A 223 43.16 21.90 30.52
C PHE A 223 42.59 22.13 29.12
N ARG A 224 43.33 22.83 28.25
CA ARG A 224 42.92 23.10 26.86
C ARG A 224 42.75 21.80 26.03
N VAL A 225 43.59 20.79 26.24
CA VAL A 225 43.44 19.48 25.59
C VAL A 225 42.17 18.78 26.05
N LEU A 226 41.91 18.73 27.36
CA LEU A 226 40.68 18.13 27.91
C LEU A 226 39.42 18.86 27.42
N ALA A 227 39.44 20.20 27.42
CA ALA A 227 38.35 21.01 26.88
C ALA A 227 38.14 20.79 25.38
N GLY A 228 39.22 20.70 24.58
CA GLY A 228 39.12 20.41 23.14
C GLY A 228 38.51 19.03 22.83
N ILE A 229 38.90 18.00 23.59
CA ILE A 229 38.29 16.66 23.49
C ILE A 229 36.80 16.70 23.88
N TRP A 230 36.46 17.45 24.93
CA TRP A 230 35.06 17.64 25.34
C TRP A 230 34.23 18.37 24.27
N VAL A 231 34.75 19.43 23.66
CA VAL A 231 34.10 20.16 22.56
C VAL A 231 33.81 19.23 21.37
N LEU A 232 34.75 18.37 20.99
CA LEU A 232 34.54 17.39 19.92
C LEU A 232 33.42 16.39 20.27
N CYS A 233 33.43 15.83 21.49
CA CYS A 233 32.37 14.92 21.96
C CYS A 233 31.00 15.62 22.00
N ALA A 234 30.94 16.82 22.57
CA ALA A 234 29.72 17.63 22.65
C ALA A 234 29.16 17.93 21.25
N THR A 235 30.02 18.31 20.29
CA THR A 235 29.63 18.58 18.90
C THR A 235 28.96 17.35 18.27
N VAL A 236 29.55 16.16 18.42
CA VAL A 236 28.97 14.91 17.89
C VAL A 236 27.65 14.59 18.58
N LEU A 237 27.56 14.70 19.90
CA LEU A 237 26.34 14.42 20.66
C LEU A 237 25.20 15.38 20.29
N VAL A 238 25.46 16.69 20.24
CA VAL A 238 24.46 17.72 19.93
C VAL A 238 23.97 17.61 18.48
N ASN A 239 24.87 17.42 17.52
CA ASN A 239 24.48 17.25 16.11
C ASN A 239 23.67 15.96 15.88
N SER A 240 24.03 14.87 16.58
CA SER A 240 23.27 13.61 16.52
C SER A 240 21.88 13.77 17.16
N TYR A 241 21.81 14.39 18.34
CA TYR A 241 20.57 14.67 19.06
C TYR A 241 19.64 15.55 18.24
N THR A 242 20.11 16.71 17.77
CA THR A 242 19.28 17.67 17.01
C THR A 242 18.75 17.08 15.71
N GLY A 243 19.57 16.32 14.97
CA GLY A 243 19.12 15.62 13.76
C GLY A 243 17.98 14.61 14.02
N ILE A 244 18.10 13.83 15.10
CA ILE A 244 17.07 12.84 15.48
C ILE A 244 15.81 13.53 16.05
N VAL A 245 15.95 14.56 16.89
CA VAL A 245 14.81 15.37 17.39
C VAL A 245 14.03 15.94 16.22
N ILE A 246 14.68 16.66 15.31
CA ILE A 246 14.03 17.28 14.15
C ILE A 246 13.33 16.22 13.29
N SER A 247 14.00 15.10 13.01
CA SER A 247 13.38 13.98 12.28
C SER A 247 12.17 13.40 13.02
N SER A 248 12.19 13.32 14.36
CA SER A 248 11.11 12.73 15.16
C SER A 248 9.90 13.65 15.38
N LEU A 249 10.11 14.97 15.43
CA LEU A 249 9.03 15.96 15.52
C LEU A 249 8.36 16.22 14.16
N THR A 250 9.12 16.12 13.07
CA THR A 250 8.59 16.30 11.70
C THR A 250 7.93 15.06 11.11
N THR A 251 8.14 13.87 11.70
CA THR A 251 7.49 12.62 11.27
C THR A 251 6.51 12.09 12.33
N PRO A 252 5.18 12.08 12.06
CA PRO A 252 4.21 11.61 13.03
C PRO A 252 4.38 10.12 13.32
N LYS A 253 4.74 9.77 14.56
CA LYS A 253 4.70 8.38 15.05
C LYS A 253 3.26 8.00 15.37
N THR A 254 2.66 7.17 14.53
CA THR A 254 1.38 6.50 14.82
C THR A 254 1.62 5.24 15.63
N LYS A 255 0.74 4.95 16.58
CA LYS A 255 0.72 3.65 17.29
C LYS A 255 0.73 2.48 16.30
N PRO A 256 1.34 1.31 16.65
CA PRO A 256 1.38 0.15 15.76
C PRO A 256 -0.04 -0.26 15.35
N SER A 257 -0.31 -0.34 14.05
CA SER A 257 -1.66 -0.62 13.56
C SER A 257 -2.00 -2.10 13.65
N ILE A 258 -3.14 -2.43 14.26
CA ILE A 258 -3.67 -3.79 14.29
C ILE A 258 -3.99 -4.25 12.86
N ASP A 259 -3.24 -5.23 12.35
CA ASP A 259 -3.46 -5.84 11.03
C ASP A 259 -3.75 -7.35 11.09
N SER A 260 -3.52 -7.99 12.24
CA SER A 260 -3.66 -9.43 12.49
C SER A 260 -4.38 -9.74 13.81
N PHE A 261 -4.69 -11.02 14.07
CA PHE A 261 -5.26 -11.45 15.36
C PHE A 261 -4.20 -11.45 16.47
N GLU A 262 -2.94 -11.68 16.10
CA GLU A 262 -1.76 -11.59 16.95
C GLU A 262 -1.62 -10.16 17.49
N ASP A 263 -1.70 -9.15 16.61
CA ASP A 263 -1.68 -7.73 17.01
C ASP A 263 -2.86 -7.39 17.94
N LEU A 264 -4.05 -7.94 17.66
CA LEU A 264 -5.26 -7.70 18.46
C LEU A 264 -5.18 -8.38 19.83
N ALA A 265 -4.61 -9.58 19.91
CA ALA A 265 -4.36 -10.28 21.17
C ALA A 265 -3.30 -9.57 22.01
N ALA A 266 -2.26 -9.01 21.38
CA ALA A 266 -1.23 -8.21 22.04
C ALA A 266 -1.71 -6.80 22.44
N SER A 267 -2.74 -6.25 21.79
CA SER A 267 -3.28 -4.92 22.10
C SER A 267 -3.97 -4.86 23.47
N SER A 268 -3.62 -3.85 24.26
CA SER A 268 -4.34 -3.43 25.47
C SER A 268 -5.48 -2.45 25.19
N ASP A 269 -5.36 -1.68 24.11
CA ASP A 269 -6.20 -0.51 23.82
C ASP A 269 -7.51 -0.87 23.09
N THR A 270 -7.57 -2.06 22.48
CA THR A 270 -8.69 -2.51 21.66
C THR A 270 -9.13 -3.91 22.07
N GLN A 271 -10.39 -4.04 22.49
CA GLN A 271 -11.03 -5.34 22.75
C GLN A 271 -11.68 -5.89 21.47
N MET A 272 -12.21 -7.11 21.52
CA MET A 272 -12.89 -7.73 20.38
C MET A 272 -14.36 -7.97 20.72
N VAL A 273 -15.24 -7.72 19.75
CA VAL A 273 -16.64 -8.16 19.73
C VAL A 273 -16.74 -9.40 18.84
N LEU A 274 -17.53 -10.39 19.26
CA LEU A 274 -17.77 -11.62 18.52
C LEU A 274 -19.25 -11.82 18.27
N ARG A 275 -19.59 -12.32 17.07
CA ARG A 275 -20.93 -12.83 16.77
C ARG A 275 -20.97 -14.35 16.89
N HIS A 276 -21.62 -14.87 17.94
CA HIS A 276 -21.63 -16.32 18.23
C HIS A 276 -22.33 -17.16 17.14
N ASP A 277 -23.19 -16.55 16.34
CA ASP A 277 -23.92 -17.17 15.22
C ASP A 277 -23.16 -17.10 13.88
N THR A 278 -21.89 -16.67 13.90
CA THR A 278 -21.00 -16.62 12.73
C THR A 278 -19.87 -17.64 12.84
N PHE A 279 -19.41 -18.16 11.70
CA PHE A 279 -18.31 -19.13 11.62
C PHE A 279 -17.05 -18.72 12.41
N ILE A 280 -16.63 -17.46 12.30
CA ILE A 280 -15.46 -16.96 13.05
C ILE A 280 -15.75 -16.87 14.55
N GLY A 281 -16.94 -16.43 14.95
CA GLY A 281 -17.31 -16.39 16.36
C GLY A 281 -17.37 -17.79 16.98
N GLU A 282 -17.99 -18.75 16.30
CA GLU A 282 -18.02 -20.15 16.70
C GLU A 282 -16.60 -20.73 16.83
N MET A 283 -15.76 -20.56 15.80
CA MET A 283 -14.36 -21.01 15.81
C MET A 283 -13.55 -20.42 16.96
N ILE A 284 -13.67 -19.11 17.22
CA ILE A 284 -12.91 -18.44 18.28
C ILE A 284 -13.40 -18.87 19.67
N LEU A 285 -14.71 -19.04 19.86
CA LEU A 285 -15.28 -19.45 21.15
C LEU A 285 -15.01 -20.94 21.47
N GLN A 286 -14.89 -21.79 20.46
CA GLN A 286 -14.56 -23.21 20.59
C GLN A 286 -13.04 -23.50 20.61
N ALA A 287 -12.18 -22.53 20.27
CA ALA A 287 -10.74 -22.73 20.17
C ALA A 287 -10.09 -23.12 21.51
N THR A 288 -9.38 -24.25 21.53
CA THR A 288 -8.70 -24.79 22.71
C THR A 288 -7.22 -24.40 22.81
N SER A 289 -6.62 -23.90 21.72
CA SER A 289 -5.20 -23.52 21.63
C SER A 289 -4.98 -22.32 20.69
N GLY A 290 -3.76 -21.76 20.72
CA GLY A 290 -3.35 -20.67 19.83
C GLY A 290 -4.01 -19.31 20.15
N VAL A 291 -3.88 -18.38 19.20
CA VAL A 291 -4.34 -16.98 19.35
C VAL A 291 -5.86 -16.90 19.51
N PHE A 292 -6.61 -17.74 18.81
CA PHE A 292 -8.07 -17.80 18.95
C PHE A 292 -8.51 -18.19 20.35
N LYS A 293 -7.80 -19.09 21.05
CA LYS A 293 -8.07 -19.39 22.45
C LYS A 293 -7.89 -18.16 23.34
N VAL A 294 -6.79 -17.42 23.20
CA VAL A 294 -6.52 -16.19 23.98
C VAL A 294 -7.63 -15.15 23.76
N LEU A 295 -8.07 -14.99 22.51
CA LEU A 295 -9.15 -14.08 22.14
C LEU A 295 -10.53 -14.56 22.62
N GLY A 296 -10.82 -15.86 22.57
CA GLY A 296 -12.03 -16.48 23.09
C GLY A 296 -12.12 -16.46 24.62
N ASP A 297 -11.00 -16.68 25.32
CA ASP A 297 -10.88 -16.54 26.78
C ASP A 297 -11.14 -15.08 27.20
N ARG A 298 -10.56 -14.10 26.49
CA ARG A 298 -10.82 -12.67 26.71
C ARG A 298 -12.28 -12.28 26.41
N ALA A 299 -12.91 -12.87 25.40
CA ALA A 299 -14.32 -12.66 25.11
C ALA A 299 -15.24 -13.28 26.19
N ARG A 300 -14.91 -14.47 26.68
CA ARG A 300 -15.67 -15.14 27.77
C ARG A 300 -15.56 -14.43 29.12
N GLN A 301 -14.46 -13.71 29.37
CA GLN A 301 -14.32 -12.83 30.54
C GLN A 301 -15.23 -11.59 30.49
N SER A 302 -15.70 -11.19 29.30
CA SER A 302 -16.59 -10.05 29.08
C SER A 302 -17.81 -10.46 28.23
N PRO A 303 -18.79 -11.21 28.80
CA PRO A 303 -19.91 -11.79 28.05
C PRO A 303 -20.68 -10.81 27.17
N ASP A 304 -20.79 -9.53 27.59
CA ASP A 304 -21.42 -8.45 26.81
C ASP A 304 -20.81 -8.27 25.42
N ASN A 305 -19.58 -8.72 25.17
CA ASN A 305 -18.91 -8.62 23.88
C ASN A 305 -19.24 -9.79 22.93
N ILE A 306 -20.01 -10.78 23.39
CA ILE A 306 -20.54 -11.88 22.58
C ILE A 306 -22.00 -11.56 22.27
N VAL A 307 -22.31 -11.28 21.00
CA VAL A 307 -23.63 -10.78 20.56
C VAL A 307 -24.22 -11.63 19.44
N GLY A 308 -25.54 -11.75 19.37
CA GLY A 308 -26.24 -12.44 18.26
C GLY A 308 -26.73 -11.51 17.15
N ASP A 309 -26.80 -10.20 17.43
CA ASP A 309 -27.43 -9.18 16.60
C ASP A 309 -26.40 -8.21 15.99
N VAL A 310 -26.58 -7.90 14.71
CA VAL A 310 -25.77 -6.97 13.90
C VAL A 310 -25.85 -5.53 14.41
N PHE A 311 -26.99 -5.09 14.95
CA PHE A 311 -27.14 -3.72 15.46
C PHE A 311 -26.24 -3.49 16.69
N LYS A 312 -26.20 -4.43 17.63
CA LYS A 312 -25.33 -4.40 18.82
C LYS A 312 -23.83 -4.40 18.47
N VAL A 313 -23.43 -5.08 17.37
CA VAL A 313 -22.05 -4.99 16.85
C VAL A 313 -21.74 -3.56 16.40
N THR A 314 -22.64 -2.95 15.64
CA THR A 314 -22.48 -1.60 15.08
C THR A 314 -22.33 -0.57 16.21
N GLU A 315 -23.22 -0.61 17.21
CA GLU A 315 -23.17 0.24 18.40
C GLU A 315 -21.83 0.14 19.15
N LYS A 316 -21.38 -1.10 19.44
CA LYS A 316 -20.08 -1.31 20.10
C LYS A 316 -18.91 -0.81 19.27
N LEU A 317 -18.90 -1.04 17.95
CA LEU A 317 -17.85 -0.53 17.07
C LEU A 317 -17.78 1.00 17.11
N GLU A 318 -18.92 1.71 17.07
CA GLU A 318 -18.95 3.18 17.10
C GLU A 318 -18.32 3.81 18.35
N THR A 319 -18.19 3.07 19.46
CA THR A 319 -17.44 3.53 20.66
C THR A 319 -15.94 3.72 20.43
N GLY A 320 -15.37 3.12 19.37
CA GLY A 320 -13.94 3.22 19.04
C GLY A 320 -13.01 2.40 19.93
N ARG A 321 -13.51 1.48 20.77
CA ARG A 321 -12.70 0.60 21.64
C ARG A 321 -12.69 -0.87 21.21
N TYR A 322 -13.46 -1.23 20.20
CA TYR A 322 -13.67 -2.61 19.80
C TYR A 322 -13.25 -2.87 18.35
N ALA A 323 -12.75 -4.09 18.12
CA ALA A 323 -12.53 -4.68 16.82
C ALA A 323 -13.58 -5.77 16.53
N PHE A 324 -13.92 -5.97 15.26
CA PHE A 324 -14.84 -7.01 14.82
C PHE A 324 -14.29 -7.76 13.60
N PRO A 325 -14.07 -9.08 13.66
CA PRO A 325 -13.66 -9.89 12.53
C PRO A 325 -14.86 -10.32 11.67
N PHE A 326 -14.95 -9.78 10.46
CA PHE A 326 -16.01 -10.15 9.52
C PHE A 326 -15.57 -9.95 8.07
N VAL A 327 -16.51 -9.99 7.12
CA VAL A 327 -16.18 -9.92 5.69
C VAL A 327 -15.67 -8.54 5.26
N GLN A 328 -14.79 -8.51 4.26
CA GLN A 328 -14.14 -7.28 3.77
C GLN A 328 -15.19 -6.28 3.25
N THR A 329 -16.26 -6.73 2.60
CA THR A 329 -17.33 -5.85 2.10
C THR A 329 -18.02 -5.11 3.25
N PHE A 330 -18.30 -5.79 4.37
CA PHE A 330 -18.78 -5.16 5.60
C PHE A 330 -17.75 -4.17 6.16
N ALA A 331 -16.47 -4.58 6.25
CA ALA A 331 -15.43 -3.71 6.80
C ALA A 331 -15.22 -2.43 5.97
N VAL A 332 -15.28 -2.52 4.63
CA VAL A 332 -15.24 -1.37 3.74
C VAL A 332 -16.49 -0.52 3.87
N SER A 333 -17.69 -1.12 3.90
CA SER A 333 -18.93 -0.37 4.05
C SER A 333 -19.01 0.36 5.39
N PHE A 334 -18.66 -0.29 6.51
CA PHE A 334 -18.66 0.32 7.84
C PHE A 334 -17.68 1.50 7.92
N VAL A 335 -16.43 1.34 7.46
CA VAL A 335 -15.45 2.45 7.44
C VAL A 335 -15.96 3.60 6.56
N THR A 336 -16.64 3.29 5.45
CA THR A 336 -17.20 4.27 4.50
C THR A 336 -18.42 5.00 5.07
N SER A 337 -19.31 4.31 5.80
CA SER A 337 -20.48 4.91 6.44
C SER A 337 -20.10 5.81 7.62
N GLN A 338 -19.12 5.39 8.43
CA GLN A 338 -18.55 6.23 9.49
C GLN A 338 -17.83 7.46 8.91
N TYR A 339 -17.10 7.33 7.80
CA TYR A 339 -16.53 8.49 7.11
C TYR A 339 -17.60 9.44 6.53
N LYS A 340 -18.73 8.91 6.05
CA LYS A 340 -19.87 9.72 5.59
C LYS A 340 -20.53 10.50 6.75
N LYS A 341 -20.55 9.92 7.96
CA LYS A 341 -21.10 10.50 9.19
C LYS A 341 -20.18 11.57 9.78
N ASP A 342 -18.90 11.24 9.94
CA ASP A 342 -17.95 12.04 10.74
C ASP A 342 -16.98 12.89 9.89
N HIS A 343 -16.89 12.63 8.58
CA HIS A 343 -15.96 13.27 7.62
C HIS A 343 -14.45 13.06 7.90
N TYR A 344 -14.07 12.16 8.82
CA TYR A 344 -12.69 11.71 9.01
C TYR A 344 -12.60 10.20 9.31
N CYS A 345 -11.45 9.60 9.04
CA CYS A 345 -11.24 8.15 9.09
C CYS A 345 -10.99 7.64 10.52
N ARG A 346 -12.04 7.55 11.36
CA ARG A 346 -11.97 6.98 12.73
C ARG A 346 -11.62 5.49 12.76
N PHE A 347 -11.94 4.76 11.71
CA PHE A 347 -11.77 3.31 11.61
C PHE A 347 -10.86 2.94 10.44
N LYS A 348 -10.28 1.75 10.52
CA LYS A 348 -9.46 1.12 9.48
C LYS A 348 -9.99 -0.31 9.27
N ALA A 349 -10.00 -0.77 8.02
CA ALA A 349 -10.08 -2.20 7.72
C ALA A 349 -8.66 -2.77 7.69
N SER A 350 -8.40 -3.84 8.45
CA SER A 350 -7.08 -4.50 8.48
C SER A 350 -6.64 -5.01 7.11
N LYS A 351 -5.40 -5.49 7.01
CA LYS A 351 -5.02 -6.43 5.95
C LYS A 351 -5.97 -7.65 5.92
N PRO A 352 -6.15 -8.30 4.76
CA PRO A 352 -6.89 -9.56 4.68
C PRO A 352 -6.33 -10.57 5.66
N LEU A 353 -7.20 -11.15 6.49
CA LEU A 353 -6.83 -12.16 7.48
C LEU A 353 -6.42 -13.46 6.77
N PRO A 354 -5.54 -14.29 7.36
CA PRO A 354 -5.05 -15.54 6.78
C PRO A 354 -6.08 -16.68 6.84
N PHE A 355 -7.37 -16.36 6.77
CA PHE A 355 -8.45 -17.34 6.61
C PHE A 355 -8.67 -17.65 5.14
N SER A 356 -9.15 -18.86 4.87
CA SER A 356 -9.80 -19.16 3.60
C SER A 356 -10.91 -18.14 3.31
N THR A 357 -10.99 -17.72 2.05
CA THR A 357 -12.09 -16.89 1.56
C THR A 357 -13.43 -17.55 1.92
N GLY A 358 -14.37 -16.77 2.44
CA GLY A 358 -15.67 -17.26 2.87
C GLY A 358 -16.65 -17.38 1.72
N HIS A 359 -17.37 -18.50 1.70
CA HIS A 359 -18.28 -18.87 0.62
C HIS A 359 -19.70 -18.81 1.11
N TYR A 360 -20.45 -17.89 0.51
CA TYR A 360 -21.80 -17.57 0.93
C TYR A 360 -22.77 -18.10 -0.14
N SER A 361 -23.30 -19.30 0.13
CA SER A 361 -24.26 -19.99 -0.76
C SER A 361 -25.70 -19.68 -0.39
N TRP A 362 -26.60 -19.91 -1.35
CA TRP A 362 -28.04 -19.91 -1.11
C TRP A 362 -28.45 -21.19 -0.42
N LEU A 363 -29.52 -21.11 0.35
CA LEU A 363 -29.92 -22.13 1.31
C LEU A 363 -31.37 -22.54 1.11
N PHE A 364 -31.60 -23.86 1.07
CA PHE A 364 -32.89 -24.49 0.85
C PHE A 364 -33.15 -25.58 1.88
N LYS A 365 -34.42 -25.92 2.07
CA LYS A 365 -34.84 -27.04 2.91
C LYS A 365 -34.15 -28.36 2.50
N LYS A 366 -33.86 -29.23 3.47
CA LYS A 366 -33.16 -30.50 3.22
C LYS A 366 -33.95 -31.41 2.29
N LYS A 367 -33.24 -32.06 1.35
CA LYS A 367 -33.77 -32.89 0.25
C LYS A 367 -34.60 -32.09 -0.78
N SER A 368 -34.23 -30.84 -1.04
CA SER A 368 -34.91 -30.01 -2.04
C SER A 368 -34.56 -30.45 -3.47
N SER A 369 -35.58 -30.77 -4.28
CA SER A 369 -35.42 -31.06 -5.71
C SER A 369 -34.99 -29.85 -6.54
N TYR A 370 -35.04 -28.64 -5.97
CA TYR A 370 -34.85 -27.39 -6.70
C TYR A 370 -33.42 -26.84 -6.60
N THR A 371 -32.62 -27.29 -5.65
CA THR A 371 -31.29 -26.72 -5.34
C THR A 371 -30.29 -26.86 -6.49
N ASP A 372 -30.34 -27.96 -7.25
CA ASP A 372 -29.44 -28.23 -8.38
C ASP A 372 -29.69 -27.28 -9.57
N ALA A 373 -30.96 -27.08 -9.96
CA ALA A 373 -31.32 -26.13 -11.02
C ALA A 373 -31.04 -24.65 -10.61
N HIS A 374 -31.29 -24.28 -9.35
CA HIS A 374 -30.86 -22.99 -8.83
C HIS A 374 -29.34 -22.83 -8.84
N SER A 375 -28.57 -23.90 -8.56
CA SER A 375 -27.11 -23.86 -8.60
C SER A 375 -26.57 -23.62 -10.01
N ARG A 376 -27.16 -24.28 -11.03
CA ARG A 376 -26.85 -23.99 -12.44
C ARG A 376 -27.15 -22.53 -12.79
N ALA A 377 -28.37 -22.07 -12.51
CA ALA A 377 -28.77 -20.70 -12.82
C ALA A 377 -27.87 -19.65 -12.12
N LEU A 378 -27.47 -19.90 -10.87
CA LEU A 378 -26.58 -19.03 -10.11
C LEU A 378 -25.14 -18.99 -10.67
N ALA A 379 -24.67 -20.09 -11.29
CA ALA A 379 -23.41 -20.08 -12.03
C ALA A 379 -23.48 -19.20 -13.28
N ASN A 380 -24.55 -19.30 -14.08
CA ASN A 380 -24.79 -18.41 -15.21
C ASN A 380 -24.79 -16.94 -14.74
N LEU A 381 -25.49 -16.63 -13.65
CA LEU A 381 -25.51 -15.28 -13.05
C LEU A 381 -24.10 -14.82 -12.64
N TRP A 382 -23.28 -15.70 -12.07
CA TRP A 382 -21.91 -15.37 -11.69
C TRP A 382 -21.01 -15.02 -12.89
N GLU A 383 -21.15 -15.75 -14.00
CA GLU A 383 -20.40 -15.49 -15.24
C GLU A 383 -20.75 -14.11 -15.85
N THR A 384 -21.98 -13.61 -15.69
CA THR A 384 -22.35 -12.25 -16.14
C THR A 384 -21.62 -11.14 -15.37
N GLY A 385 -21.09 -11.42 -14.16
CA GLY A 385 -20.51 -10.42 -13.28
C GLY A 385 -21.52 -9.50 -12.56
N LEU A 386 -22.84 -9.69 -12.75
CA LEU A 386 -23.88 -8.85 -12.13
C LEU A 386 -23.81 -8.84 -10.60
N THR A 387 -23.43 -9.94 -9.95
CA THR A 387 -23.25 -10.00 -8.49
C THR A 387 -22.17 -9.03 -8.00
N ASN A 388 -21.04 -8.92 -8.72
CA ASN A 388 -20.00 -7.94 -8.43
C ASN A 388 -20.49 -6.50 -8.69
N PHE A 389 -21.31 -6.28 -9.71
CA PHE A 389 -21.91 -4.97 -9.97
C PHE A 389 -22.84 -4.54 -8.83
N TRP A 390 -23.81 -5.38 -8.43
CA TRP A 390 -24.72 -5.07 -7.33
C TRP A 390 -23.96 -4.76 -6.03
N VAL A 391 -23.01 -5.60 -5.62
CA VAL A 391 -22.27 -5.36 -4.38
C VAL A 391 -21.36 -4.11 -4.47
N TYR A 392 -20.53 -3.97 -5.50
CA TYR A 392 -19.51 -2.91 -5.55
C TYR A 392 -19.94 -1.59 -6.20
N LYS A 393 -21.09 -1.53 -6.89
CA LYS A 393 -21.61 -0.29 -7.51
C LYS A 393 -22.93 0.16 -6.93
N GLU A 394 -23.84 -0.76 -6.62
CA GLU A 394 -25.18 -0.43 -6.09
C GLU A 394 -25.16 -0.30 -4.55
N PHE A 395 -24.63 -1.30 -3.85
CA PHE A 395 -24.72 -1.38 -2.38
C PHE A 395 -23.45 -0.91 -1.62
N LEU A 396 -22.28 -0.85 -2.26
CA LEU A 396 -21.10 -0.09 -1.82
C LEU A 396 -20.88 1.14 -2.72
N PRO A 397 -21.76 2.16 -2.68
CA PRO A 397 -21.52 3.38 -3.42
C PRO A 397 -20.24 4.06 -2.91
N THR A 398 -19.33 4.38 -3.83
CA THR A 398 -18.06 5.06 -3.53
C THR A 398 -18.33 6.46 -2.98
N VAL A 399 -18.25 6.63 -1.66
CA VAL A 399 -18.32 7.96 -1.03
C VAL A 399 -17.07 8.76 -1.43
N PRO A 400 -17.22 9.95 -2.05
CA PRO A 400 -16.07 10.76 -2.45
C PRO A 400 -15.12 11.03 -1.26
N ARG A 401 -13.82 10.86 -1.49
CA ARG A 401 -12.73 10.98 -0.49
C ARG A 401 -12.68 9.88 0.59
N ALA A 402 -13.64 8.94 0.66
CA ALA A 402 -13.56 7.82 1.61
C ALA A 402 -12.46 6.81 1.25
N ASP A 403 -12.02 6.79 -0.02
CA ASP A 403 -10.84 6.07 -0.49
C ASP A 403 -9.58 6.37 0.34
N GLN A 404 -9.46 7.60 0.86
CA GLN A 404 -8.36 8.04 1.73
C GLN A 404 -8.27 7.27 3.07
N CYS A 405 -9.35 6.60 3.49
CA CYS A 405 -9.35 5.73 4.67
C CYS A 405 -8.72 4.36 4.40
N PHE A 406 -8.69 3.93 3.14
CA PHE A 406 -8.15 2.63 2.69
C PHE A 406 -6.77 2.74 2.04
N VAL A 407 -6.26 3.95 1.79
CA VAL A 407 -4.87 4.18 1.39
C VAL A 407 -3.93 3.73 2.51
N GLU A 408 -3.03 2.80 2.20
CA GLU A 408 -1.97 2.37 3.12
C GLU A 408 -1.15 3.56 3.61
N SER A 409 -0.86 3.60 4.91
CA SER A 409 -0.14 4.71 5.58
C SER A 409 1.15 5.11 4.88
N ASN A 410 1.84 4.12 4.30
CA ASN A 410 3.12 4.26 3.62
C ASN A 410 3.06 5.09 2.31
N ARG A 411 1.87 5.31 1.72
CA ARG A 411 1.71 6.17 0.53
C ARG A 411 1.59 7.65 0.85
N ARG A 412 1.36 8.01 2.12
CA ARG A 412 1.59 9.38 2.55
C ARG A 412 3.10 9.55 2.66
N LEU A 413 3.73 10.05 1.59
CA LEU A 413 4.96 10.83 1.68
C LEU A 413 4.89 11.60 2.99
N SER A 414 5.84 11.36 3.91
CA SER A 414 5.82 11.91 5.27
C SER A 414 5.65 13.42 5.18
N ARG A 415 4.41 13.88 5.27
CA ARG A 415 4.07 15.28 5.02
C ARG A 415 4.68 16.01 6.20
N VAL A 416 5.78 16.72 5.94
CA VAL A 416 6.48 17.49 6.96
C VAL A 416 5.46 18.44 7.55
N VAL A 417 4.95 18.09 8.73
CA VAL A 417 3.98 18.92 9.44
C VAL A 417 4.80 20.03 10.09
N PRO A 418 4.43 21.32 9.92
CA PRO A 418 5.08 22.38 10.65
C PRO A 418 4.92 22.11 12.16
N ILE A 419 6.01 22.26 12.91
CA ILE A 419 6.03 22.04 14.37
C ILE A 419 4.99 22.97 15.01
N GLN A 420 4.08 22.39 15.78
CA GLN A 420 2.98 23.10 16.44
C GLN A 420 3.35 23.46 17.88
N LEU A 421 2.56 24.35 18.50
CA LEU A 421 2.74 24.68 19.92
C LEU A 421 2.66 23.43 20.81
N SER A 422 1.75 22.50 20.49
CA SER A 422 1.58 21.20 21.16
C SER A 422 2.84 20.33 21.17
N ASP A 423 3.68 20.43 20.14
CA ASP A 423 4.97 19.72 20.04
C ASP A 423 6.04 20.31 20.97
N LEU A 424 5.88 21.57 21.40
CA LEU A 424 6.85 22.33 22.19
C LEU A 424 6.40 22.60 23.64
N ILE A 425 5.20 22.18 24.04
CA ILE A 425 4.66 22.38 25.40
C ILE A 425 5.65 21.92 26.49
N SER A 426 6.33 20.80 26.30
CA SER A 426 7.30 20.28 27.28
C SER A 426 8.53 21.17 27.46
N ALA A 427 9.01 21.84 26.41
CA ALA A 427 10.10 22.80 26.52
C ALA A 427 9.69 24.01 27.37
N PHE A 428 8.47 24.53 27.17
CA PHE A 428 7.91 25.60 28.00
C PHE A 428 7.66 25.17 29.44
N LEU A 429 7.19 23.93 29.68
CA LEU A 429 7.02 23.38 31.02
C LEU A 429 8.36 23.25 31.77
N ILE A 430 9.41 22.74 31.12
CA ILE A 430 10.76 22.64 31.70
C ILE A 430 11.30 24.03 32.06
N PHE A 431 11.12 25.01 31.18
CA PHE A 431 11.53 26.39 31.43
C PHE A 431 10.77 27.01 32.63
N GLY A 432 9.45 26.81 32.71
CA GLY A 432 8.63 27.26 33.84
C GLY A 432 9.03 26.61 35.17
N ILE A 433 9.28 25.29 35.18
CA ILE A 433 9.79 24.57 36.35
C ILE A 433 11.18 25.10 36.75
N GLY A 434 12.06 25.37 35.78
CA GLY A 434 13.39 25.93 36.02
C GLY A 434 13.34 27.30 36.70
N ILE A 435 12.48 28.21 36.21
CA ILE A 435 12.25 29.52 36.84
C ILE A 435 11.67 29.33 38.26
N GLY A 436 10.71 28.42 38.43
CA GLY A 436 10.12 28.10 39.74
C GLY A 436 11.15 27.60 40.76
N LEU A 437 12.05 26.71 40.36
CA LEU A 437 13.11 26.20 41.22
C LEU A 437 14.18 27.26 41.53
N ALA A 438 14.55 28.09 40.54
CA ALA A 438 15.51 29.17 40.74
C ALA A 438 14.97 30.26 41.69
N THR A 439 13.72 30.67 41.51
CA THR A 439 13.04 31.63 42.40
C THR A 439 12.82 31.06 43.79
N LEU A 440 12.44 29.78 43.92
CA LEU A 440 12.38 29.10 45.22
C LEU A 440 13.73 29.04 45.91
N SER A 441 14.80 28.70 45.18
CA SER A 441 16.17 28.67 45.73
C SER A 441 16.61 30.06 46.23
N PHE A 442 16.33 31.11 45.47
CA PHE A 442 16.61 32.49 45.88
C PHE A 442 15.79 32.91 47.10
N LEU A 443 14.49 32.57 47.16
CA LEU A 443 13.65 32.83 48.33
C LEU A 443 14.16 32.08 49.56
N LEU A 444 14.56 30.81 49.42
CA LEU A 444 15.17 30.03 50.48
C LEU A 444 16.51 30.64 50.93
N GLU A 445 17.36 31.09 50.01
CA GLU A 445 18.63 31.75 50.34
C GLU A 445 18.41 33.07 51.10
N VAL A 446 17.42 33.87 50.71
CA VAL A 446 17.00 35.09 51.44
C VAL A 446 16.42 34.75 52.82
N LEU A 447 15.66 33.65 52.94
CA LEU A 447 15.13 33.18 54.23
C LEU A 447 16.25 32.66 55.15
N PHE A 448 17.15 31.81 54.65
CA PHE A 448 18.31 31.32 55.41
C PHE A 448 19.27 32.46 55.78
N SER A 449 19.47 33.45 54.90
CA SER A 449 20.21 34.68 55.20
C SER A 449 19.59 35.44 56.38
N LYS A 450 18.25 35.59 56.41
CA LYS A 450 17.53 36.20 57.54
C LYS A 450 17.55 35.35 58.82
N PHE A 451 17.50 34.03 58.72
CA PHE A 451 17.55 33.13 59.89
C PHE A 451 18.96 32.99 60.49
N ASN A 452 20.03 33.11 59.69
CA ASN A 452 21.41 32.99 60.16
C ASN A 452 21.91 34.17 61.03
N PHE A 453 21.08 35.17 61.34
CA PHE A 453 21.36 36.13 62.41
C PHE A 453 20.92 35.61 63.81
N LYS A 454 20.46 34.34 63.94
CA LYS A 454 20.13 33.76 65.25
C LYS A 454 20.60 32.30 65.47
N LYS A 455 21.84 32.24 65.96
CA LYS A 455 22.37 31.30 66.98
C LYS A 455 22.93 29.93 66.54
N ASN A 456 24.00 29.58 67.25
CA ASN A 456 24.83 28.38 67.16
C ASN A 456 24.14 27.06 67.59
N THR A 457 24.93 25.98 67.41
CA THR A 457 25.00 24.70 68.16
C THR A 457 24.00 23.56 67.86
N CYS A 458 24.58 22.48 67.32
CA CYS A 458 24.48 21.07 67.76
C CYS A 458 23.18 20.27 67.45
N LEU A 459 23.20 18.94 67.21
CA LEU A 459 24.28 17.92 67.16
C LEU A 459 23.85 16.71 66.28
N ASP A 460 24.80 16.19 65.48
CA ASP A 460 25.10 14.78 65.10
C ASP A 460 24.11 13.75 64.46
N SER A 461 24.77 12.76 63.83
CA SER A 461 24.39 11.34 63.62
C SER A 461 23.56 10.90 62.40
N LYS A 462 24.30 10.70 61.29
CA LYS A 462 24.41 9.46 60.46
C LYS A 462 23.15 8.67 60.04
N GLY A 463 23.07 8.38 58.73
CA GLY A 463 22.28 7.25 58.20
C GLY A 463 22.20 7.17 56.66
N SER A 464 23.28 6.75 55.99
CA SER A 464 23.27 6.48 54.53
C SER A 464 23.13 4.99 54.22
N GLY A 465 22.27 4.61 53.27
CA GLY A 465 22.17 3.24 52.75
C GLY A 465 21.82 3.24 51.25
N VAL A 466 22.73 2.73 50.42
CA VAL A 466 22.68 2.77 48.95
C VAL A 466 22.58 1.36 48.37
N TYR A 467 21.52 1.14 47.59
CA TYR A 467 21.40 0.31 46.38
C TYR A 467 21.93 -1.16 46.30
N THR A 468 21.10 -1.96 45.62
CA THR A 468 21.41 -2.91 44.51
C THR A 468 21.85 -4.37 44.77
N THR A 469 20.91 -5.27 44.44
CA THR A 469 20.93 -6.26 43.32
C THR A 469 21.43 -7.69 43.47
N HIS A 470 20.64 -8.59 42.84
CA HIS A 470 21.02 -9.84 42.15
C HIS A 470 21.59 -10.96 43.06
N LEU A 471 21.44 -12.26 42.77
CA LEU A 471 21.05 -13.00 41.56
C LEU A 471 20.61 -14.45 41.96
N MET A 472 20.23 -15.27 40.97
CA MET A 472 20.30 -16.75 40.96
C MET A 472 19.29 -17.57 41.79
N LEU A 473 18.81 -18.76 41.36
CA LEU A 473 18.55 -19.34 40.01
C LEU A 473 17.89 -20.74 40.21
N ILE A 474 17.43 -21.36 39.10
CA ILE A 474 17.62 -22.79 38.76
C ILE A 474 16.55 -23.87 39.18
N LYS A 475 15.89 -24.43 38.12
CA LYS A 475 15.57 -25.87 37.85
C LYS A 475 14.34 -26.54 38.54
N ILE A 476 13.58 -27.48 37.94
CA ILE A 476 13.59 -28.10 36.57
C ILE A 476 12.28 -28.89 36.24
N VAL A 477 11.91 -28.97 34.95
CA VAL A 477 11.21 -30.07 34.19
C VAL A 477 9.80 -30.54 34.66
N LEU A 478 8.76 -30.56 33.81
CA LEU A 478 8.38 -31.59 32.80
C LEU A 478 8.13 -32.98 33.45
N THR A 479 7.20 -33.86 33.05
CA THR A 479 6.67 -34.17 31.70
C THR A 479 5.45 -35.13 31.83
N ILE A 480 4.55 -35.15 30.82
CA ILE A 480 3.81 -36.34 30.30
C ILE A 480 2.65 -36.96 31.14
N LEU A 481 1.54 -37.51 30.58
CA LEU A 481 0.78 -37.32 29.31
C LEU A 481 -0.48 -38.26 29.29
N ILE A 482 -1.55 -37.90 28.55
CA ILE A 482 -2.71 -38.74 28.04
C ILE A 482 -3.52 -39.59 29.05
N VAL A 483 -4.73 -40.11 28.81
CA VAL A 483 -5.72 -40.18 27.68
C VAL A 483 -7.16 -40.00 28.29
N ALA A 484 -8.32 -39.89 27.62
CA ALA A 484 -8.82 -39.83 26.22
C ALA A 484 -10.24 -39.21 26.23
N VAL A 485 -10.86 -38.98 25.05
CA VAL A 485 -12.17 -39.54 24.60
C VAL A 485 -12.48 -39.02 23.19
N ASP A 486 -12.72 -39.93 22.25
CA ASP A 486 -13.23 -39.65 20.90
C ASP A 486 -14.76 -39.61 20.86
N GLY A 487 -15.34 -38.89 19.89
CA GLY A 487 -16.79 -38.81 19.71
C GLY A 487 -17.23 -38.39 18.30
N LEU A 488 -17.68 -39.37 17.51
CA LEU A 488 -18.45 -39.29 16.25
C LEU A 488 -17.80 -38.63 15.01
N SER A 489 -17.44 -39.48 14.05
CA SER A 489 -17.71 -39.23 12.62
C SER A 489 -18.23 -40.53 12.00
N THR A 490 -19.41 -40.50 11.41
CA THR A 490 -19.98 -41.64 10.66
C THR A 490 -19.09 -41.99 9.46
N ASP A 491 -18.67 -43.25 9.37
CA ASP A 491 -17.88 -43.78 8.26
C ASP A 491 -18.72 -43.93 6.98
N TYR A 492 -18.14 -43.53 5.86
CA TYR A 492 -18.36 -44.22 4.58
C TYR A 492 -17.22 -45.23 4.45
N ASP A 493 -17.54 -46.50 4.24
CA ASP A 493 -16.53 -47.55 4.08
C ASP A 493 -16.48 -48.01 2.61
N TRP A 494 -15.51 -47.48 1.86
CA TRP A 494 -15.33 -47.78 0.43
C TRP A 494 -14.11 -48.68 0.16
N ARG A 495 -13.74 -49.55 1.10
CA ARG A 495 -12.53 -50.40 1.02
C ARG A 495 -12.40 -51.27 -0.24
N SER A 496 -13.50 -51.55 -0.94
CA SER A 496 -13.52 -52.31 -2.20
C SER A 496 -13.45 -51.44 -3.46
N LYS A 497 -13.38 -50.10 -3.36
CA LYS A 497 -13.34 -49.17 -4.49
C LYS A 497 -11.91 -48.77 -4.84
N HIS A 498 -11.64 -48.76 -6.14
CA HIS A 498 -10.45 -48.18 -6.75
C HIS A 498 -10.87 -47.00 -7.63
N PHE A 499 -10.18 -45.87 -7.54
CA PHE A 499 -10.42 -44.68 -8.38
C PHE A 499 -9.19 -44.36 -9.24
N ASN A 500 -9.41 -44.12 -10.52
CA ASN A 500 -8.35 -43.69 -11.45
C ASN A 500 -8.48 -42.18 -11.70
N TYR A 501 -7.59 -41.40 -11.10
CA TYR A 501 -7.58 -39.95 -11.27
C TYR A 501 -6.59 -39.52 -12.36
N LEU A 502 -7.04 -38.68 -13.27
CA LEU A 502 -6.16 -38.04 -14.23
C LEU A 502 -5.32 -36.93 -13.54
N VAL A 503 -4.01 -36.90 -13.80
CA VAL A 503 -3.09 -35.87 -13.28
C VAL A 503 -2.64 -34.91 -14.38
N VAL A 504 -2.56 -33.63 -14.02
CA VAL A 504 -2.26 -32.52 -14.94
C VAL A 504 -0.96 -31.88 -14.52
N HIS A 505 -0.04 -31.63 -15.46
CA HIS A 505 1.09 -30.76 -15.14
C HIS A 505 0.61 -29.30 -15.14
N ASN A 506 0.53 -28.71 -13.95
CA ASN A 506 -0.04 -27.38 -13.75
C ASN A 506 0.74 -26.61 -12.66
N PRO A 507 2.01 -26.26 -12.91
CA PRO A 507 2.88 -25.64 -11.92
C PRO A 507 2.42 -24.20 -11.61
N PRO A 508 2.31 -23.79 -10.34
CA PRO A 508 2.91 -24.46 -9.18
C PRO A 508 2.12 -25.66 -8.64
N PHE A 509 0.78 -25.64 -8.70
CA PHE A 509 -0.10 -26.56 -7.94
C PHE A 509 0.24 -28.04 -8.03
N ASP A 510 0.50 -28.55 -9.24
CA ASP A 510 0.76 -29.97 -9.50
C ASP A 510 1.91 -30.16 -10.51
N PHE A 511 2.95 -30.90 -10.10
CA PHE A 511 4.09 -31.23 -10.94
C PHE A 511 4.01 -32.69 -11.41
N VAL A 512 4.35 -32.93 -12.68
CA VAL A 512 4.34 -34.26 -13.29
C VAL A 512 5.61 -34.43 -14.14
N PHE A 513 6.48 -35.34 -13.72
CA PHE A 513 7.74 -35.66 -14.41
C PHE A 513 7.63 -37.02 -15.07
N ARG A 514 7.78 -37.08 -16.39
CA ARG A 514 7.82 -38.34 -17.15
C ARG A 514 9.25 -38.88 -17.19
N GLY A 515 9.42 -40.14 -16.82
CA GLY A 515 10.66 -40.89 -16.98
C GLY A 515 10.75 -41.56 -18.36
N PRO A 516 11.93 -42.06 -18.75
CA PRO A 516 12.19 -42.59 -20.10
C PRO A 516 11.35 -43.83 -20.44
N ASN A 517 10.90 -44.61 -19.44
CA ASN A 517 10.19 -45.88 -19.64
C ASN A 517 8.66 -45.73 -19.49
N GLY A 518 8.09 -44.54 -19.69
CA GLY A 518 6.66 -44.26 -19.52
C GLY A 518 6.18 -44.14 -18.06
N THR A 519 6.97 -44.59 -17.09
CA THR A 519 6.80 -44.31 -15.66
C THR A 519 6.80 -42.79 -15.40
N PHE A 520 5.99 -42.30 -14.48
CA PHE A 520 6.01 -40.89 -14.07
C PHE A 520 6.07 -40.72 -12.56
N LYS A 521 6.53 -39.55 -12.12
CA LYS A 521 6.41 -39.09 -10.74
C LYS A 521 5.51 -37.86 -10.73
N SER A 522 4.49 -37.85 -9.89
CA SER A 522 3.72 -36.66 -9.55
C SER A 522 4.00 -36.25 -8.10
N TYR A 523 3.89 -34.95 -7.85
CA TYR A 523 3.72 -34.39 -6.51
C TYR A 523 2.99 -33.04 -6.63
N GLY A 524 2.18 -32.69 -5.63
CA GLY A 524 1.38 -31.48 -5.71
C GLY A 524 0.27 -31.42 -4.69
N SER A 525 -0.44 -30.29 -4.70
CA SER A 525 -1.60 -30.04 -3.86
C SER A 525 -2.76 -30.99 -4.16
N GLY A 526 -3.03 -31.27 -5.44
CA GLY A 526 -4.08 -32.19 -5.86
C GLY A 526 -3.84 -33.63 -5.43
N GLN A 527 -2.58 -34.07 -5.47
CA GLN A 527 -2.17 -35.38 -4.95
C GLN A 527 -2.35 -35.51 -3.44
N ASN A 528 -2.01 -34.48 -2.66
CA ASN A 528 -2.22 -34.51 -1.21
C ASN A 528 -3.71 -34.55 -0.85
N VAL A 529 -4.56 -33.84 -1.60
CA VAL A 529 -6.02 -33.91 -1.48
C VAL A 529 -6.51 -35.33 -1.80
N ALA A 530 -6.02 -35.97 -2.88
CA ALA A 530 -6.37 -37.37 -3.20
C ALA A 530 -5.99 -38.36 -2.07
N ILE A 531 -4.78 -38.25 -1.52
CA ILE A 531 -4.30 -39.08 -0.40
C ILE A 531 -5.19 -38.88 0.83
N TRP A 532 -5.52 -37.63 1.15
CA TRP A 532 -6.35 -37.30 2.31
C TRP A 532 -7.81 -37.80 2.15
N LEU A 533 -8.39 -37.64 0.96
CA LEU A 533 -9.73 -38.16 0.64
C LEU A 533 -9.75 -39.69 0.71
N ALA A 534 -8.74 -40.37 0.18
CA ALA A 534 -8.61 -41.83 0.25
C ALA A 534 -8.54 -42.33 1.70
N ALA A 535 -7.79 -41.65 2.56
CA ALA A 535 -7.73 -41.97 3.99
C ALA A 535 -9.07 -41.73 4.71
N LYS A 536 -9.80 -40.66 4.36
CA LYS A 536 -11.07 -40.26 4.99
C LYS A 536 -12.30 -41.04 4.52
N LEU A 537 -12.28 -41.53 3.27
CA LEU A 537 -13.37 -42.31 2.66
C LEU A 537 -13.01 -43.80 2.48
N LYS A 538 -11.80 -44.19 2.89
CA LYS A 538 -11.26 -45.56 2.92
C LYS A 538 -11.26 -46.26 1.55
N TYR A 539 -10.89 -45.56 0.48
CA TYR A 539 -10.74 -46.14 -0.87
C TYR A 539 -9.28 -46.25 -1.31
N THR A 540 -9.02 -46.95 -2.42
CA THR A 540 -7.70 -46.99 -3.08
C THR A 540 -7.73 -46.21 -4.40
N PHE A 541 -6.59 -45.72 -4.89
CA PHE A 541 -6.55 -44.96 -6.15
C PHE A 541 -5.23 -45.12 -6.91
N SER A 542 -5.27 -44.81 -8.20
CA SER A 542 -4.11 -44.67 -9.08
C SER A 542 -4.16 -43.34 -9.85
N PHE A 543 -3.04 -42.97 -10.47
CA PHE A 543 -2.95 -41.77 -11.30
C PHE A 543 -2.71 -42.11 -12.77
N VAL A 544 -3.38 -41.38 -13.67
CA VAL A 544 -3.32 -41.57 -15.13
C VAL A 544 -2.84 -40.27 -15.80
N LEU A 545 -1.98 -40.39 -16.81
CA LEU A 545 -1.45 -39.25 -17.57
C LEU A 545 -2.39 -38.83 -18.71
N ILE A 546 -2.42 -37.52 -19.00
CA ILE A 546 -2.99 -37.01 -20.25
C ILE A 546 -2.13 -37.45 -21.44
N ASN A 547 -2.78 -37.94 -22.51
CA ASN A 547 -2.13 -38.23 -23.79
C ASN A 547 -1.58 -36.95 -24.45
N GLN A 548 -0.28 -36.92 -24.79
CA GLN A 548 0.38 -35.75 -25.37
C GLN A 548 -0.23 -35.32 -26.72
N THR A 549 -0.73 -36.25 -27.52
CA THR A 549 -1.37 -35.96 -28.81
C THR A 549 -2.66 -35.16 -28.62
N LEU A 550 -3.39 -35.39 -27.52
CA LEU A 550 -4.57 -34.58 -27.17
C LEU A 550 -4.17 -33.17 -26.72
N ILE A 551 -3.12 -33.03 -25.89
CA ILE A 551 -2.59 -31.72 -25.45
C ILE A 551 -2.20 -30.88 -26.67
N ASN A 552 -1.49 -31.46 -27.63
CA ASN A 552 -1.04 -30.76 -28.84
C ASN A 552 -2.21 -30.33 -29.75
N LYS A 553 -3.36 -31.01 -29.69
CA LYS A 553 -4.54 -30.76 -30.53
C LYS A 553 -5.56 -29.81 -29.89
N TYR A 554 -5.79 -29.94 -28.58
CA TYR A 554 -6.88 -29.24 -27.87
C TYR A 554 -6.39 -28.28 -26.77
N GLY A 555 -5.10 -28.28 -26.44
CA GLY A 555 -4.57 -27.62 -25.25
C GLY A 555 -4.70 -28.48 -23.99
N THR A 556 -3.96 -28.14 -22.94
CA THR A 556 -3.81 -29.00 -21.75
C THR A 556 -5.14 -29.29 -21.04
N HIS A 557 -6.03 -28.31 -20.91
CA HIS A 557 -7.27 -28.45 -20.16
C HIS A 557 -8.36 -29.20 -20.93
N GLU A 558 -8.64 -28.83 -22.18
CA GLU A 558 -9.66 -29.52 -22.98
C GLU A 558 -9.21 -30.95 -23.35
N ALA A 559 -7.89 -31.23 -23.44
CA ALA A 559 -7.37 -32.60 -23.51
C ALA A 559 -7.72 -33.43 -22.27
N ALA A 560 -7.63 -32.86 -21.06
CA ALA A 560 -8.02 -33.54 -19.83
C ALA A 560 -9.52 -33.85 -19.79
N PHE A 561 -10.38 -32.87 -20.12
CA PHE A 561 -11.83 -33.11 -20.20
C PHE A 561 -12.18 -34.14 -21.26
N TYR A 562 -11.58 -34.06 -22.45
CA TYR A 562 -11.79 -35.04 -23.52
C TYR A 562 -11.43 -36.46 -23.05
N GLN A 563 -10.33 -36.63 -22.32
CA GLN A 563 -9.92 -37.95 -21.85
C GLN A 563 -10.87 -38.51 -20.77
N VAL A 564 -11.33 -37.72 -19.79
CA VAL A 564 -12.29 -38.22 -18.76
C VAL A 564 -13.67 -38.54 -19.35
N VAL A 565 -14.11 -37.80 -20.36
CA VAL A 565 -15.40 -38.05 -21.02
C VAL A 565 -15.35 -39.36 -21.84
N ASN A 566 -14.27 -39.59 -22.58
CA ASN A 566 -14.18 -40.68 -23.56
C ASN A 566 -13.45 -41.94 -23.07
N ASP A 567 -12.67 -41.88 -22.01
CA ASP A 567 -12.02 -43.06 -21.40
C ASP A 567 -12.95 -43.63 -20.31
N GLU A 568 -13.18 -44.95 -20.34
CA GLU A 568 -13.92 -45.64 -19.29
C GLU A 568 -13.07 -45.93 -18.06
N ASN A 569 -11.73 -45.89 -18.19
CA ASN A 569 -10.80 -46.18 -17.12
C ASN A 569 -10.45 -44.96 -16.25
N VAL A 570 -11.17 -43.84 -16.38
CA VAL A 570 -10.89 -42.58 -15.65
C VAL A 570 -12.15 -42.06 -14.97
N ASP A 571 -12.10 -41.91 -13.64
CA ASP A 571 -13.27 -41.51 -12.83
C ASP A 571 -13.39 -39.99 -12.64
N GLY A 572 -12.27 -39.27 -12.71
CA GLY A 572 -12.19 -37.84 -12.44
C GLY A 572 -10.77 -37.26 -12.59
N ILE A 573 -10.61 -35.98 -12.26
CA ILE A 573 -9.33 -35.26 -12.36
C ILE A 573 -8.86 -34.83 -10.97
N ALA A 574 -7.61 -35.17 -10.61
CA ALA A 574 -7.00 -34.80 -9.34
C ALA A 574 -6.35 -33.40 -9.33
N THR A 575 -6.93 -32.47 -10.10
CA THR A 575 -6.50 -31.07 -10.19
C THR A 575 -7.75 -30.20 -10.27
N ASN A 576 -7.71 -29.01 -9.67
CA ASN A 576 -8.83 -28.09 -9.62
C ASN A 576 -8.99 -27.28 -10.93
N PHE A 577 -10.19 -27.20 -11.53
CA PHE A 577 -10.44 -26.39 -12.74
C PHE A 577 -11.50 -25.31 -12.56
N TYR A 578 -11.31 -24.21 -13.28
CA TYR A 578 -12.27 -23.11 -13.36
C TYR A 578 -13.61 -23.60 -13.94
N LEU A 579 -14.67 -23.43 -13.15
CA LEU A 579 -16.06 -23.76 -13.49
C LEU A 579 -16.58 -22.87 -14.62
N THR A 580 -17.14 -23.47 -15.67
CA THR A 580 -17.97 -22.76 -16.66
C THR A 580 -19.24 -23.53 -16.96
N VAL A 581 -20.30 -22.84 -17.41
CA VAL A 581 -21.57 -23.46 -17.82
C VAL A 581 -21.34 -24.54 -18.88
N SER A 582 -20.58 -24.22 -19.92
CA SER A 582 -20.17 -25.12 -21.01
C SER A 582 -19.37 -26.36 -20.57
N ARG A 583 -18.85 -26.37 -19.34
CA ARG A 583 -18.17 -27.53 -18.74
C ARG A 583 -19.07 -28.28 -17.75
N MET A 584 -19.99 -27.61 -17.04
CA MET A 584 -20.97 -28.25 -16.14
C MET A 584 -21.93 -29.18 -16.88
N GLU A 585 -22.22 -28.90 -18.14
CA GLU A 585 -23.03 -29.76 -19.01
C GLU A 585 -22.31 -31.07 -19.34
N ARG A 586 -20.97 -31.02 -19.48
CA ARG A 586 -20.11 -32.15 -19.86
C ARG A 586 -19.61 -32.99 -18.67
N MET A 587 -19.45 -32.38 -17.49
CA MET A 587 -18.80 -32.97 -16.31
C MET A 587 -19.57 -32.68 -15.02
N ASP A 588 -19.39 -33.54 -14.01
CA ASP A 588 -19.90 -33.27 -12.67
C ASP A 588 -18.86 -32.55 -11.82
N TYR A 589 -19.28 -31.42 -11.26
CA TYR A 589 -18.46 -30.61 -10.40
C TYR A 589 -18.77 -30.89 -8.94
N THR A 590 -17.72 -30.95 -8.12
CA THR A 590 -17.87 -30.99 -6.67
C THR A 590 -18.60 -29.76 -6.15
N THR A 591 -19.44 -29.91 -5.12
CA THR A 591 -20.24 -28.82 -4.54
C THR A 591 -19.42 -27.82 -3.73
N HIS A 592 -18.11 -28.06 -3.62
CA HIS A 592 -17.15 -27.21 -2.93
C HIS A 592 -15.87 -27.22 -3.76
N HIS A 593 -15.32 -26.03 -4.03
CA HIS A 593 -14.09 -25.86 -4.79
C HIS A 593 -12.89 -26.34 -3.95
N GLY A 594 -11.82 -26.80 -4.59
CA GLY A 594 -10.57 -27.08 -3.91
C GLY A 594 -9.63 -25.88 -3.84
N TRP A 595 -9.86 -24.84 -4.66
CA TRP A 595 -9.05 -23.61 -4.64
C TRP A 595 -9.82 -22.38 -5.15
N VAL A 596 -9.44 -21.19 -4.68
CA VAL A 596 -10.03 -19.89 -5.07
C VAL A 596 -8.92 -18.86 -5.25
N ASP A 597 -8.94 -18.11 -6.35
CA ASP A 597 -7.89 -17.12 -6.60
C ASP A 597 -8.33 -15.91 -7.45
N GLU A 598 -7.65 -14.78 -7.22
CA GLU A 598 -7.90 -13.52 -7.94
C GLU A 598 -6.97 -13.38 -9.16
N PHE A 599 -7.47 -12.80 -10.26
CA PHE A 599 -6.66 -12.56 -11.45
C PHE A 599 -5.74 -11.34 -11.32
N ARG A 600 -4.51 -11.47 -11.83
CA ARG A 600 -3.46 -10.45 -11.94
C ARG A 600 -2.69 -10.63 -13.24
N LEU A 601 -2.23 -9.52 -13.84
CA LEU A 601 -1.28 -9.59 -14.94
C LEU A 601 0.12 -9.87 -14.39
N VAL A 602 0.84 -10.81 -15.01
CA VAL A 602 2.31 -10.80 -14.98
C VAL A 602 2.77 -9.87 -16.10
N VAL A 603 3.61 -8.89 -15.75
CA VAL A 603 4.18 -7.91 -16.69
C VAL A 603 5.67 -7.73 -16.45
N PRO A 604 6.46 -7.34 -17.47
CA PRO A 604 7.83 -6.88 -17.26
C PRO A 604 7.84 -5.68 -16.30
N ARG A 605 8.88 -5.58 -15.46
CA ARG A 605 9.05 -4.47 -14.53
C ARG A 605 9.57 -3.25 -15.29
N SER A 606 8.91 -2.11 -15.13
CA SER A 606 9.35 -0.83 -15.70
C SER A 606 10.79 -0.51 -15.31
N GLY A 607 11.60 -0.10 -16.29
CA GLY A 607 12.96 0.37 -16.07
C GLY A 607 13.02 1.78 -15.45
N GLU A 608 14.23 2.20 -15.06
CA GLU A 608 14.49 3.59 -14.68
C GLU A 608 14.41 4.52 -15.90
N GLU A 609 13.95 5.75 -15.70
CA GLU A 609 13.98 6.77 -16.75
C GLU A 609 15.40 7.31 -16.94
N SER A 610 15.73 7.72 -18.18
CA SER A 610 17.03 8.31 -18.47
C SER A 610 17.20 9.65 -17.77
N ARG A 611 18.22 9.76 -16.93
CA ARG A 611 18.54 10.97 -16.14
C ARG A 611 19.38 11.99 -16.90
N LEU A 612 19.70 11.73 -18.18
CA LEU A 612 20.60 12.56 -18.98
C LEU A 612 20.20 14.05 -18.98
N PHE A 613 18.91 14.37 -18.97
CA PHE A 613 18.40 15.76 -18.91
C PHE A 613 17.69 16.10 -17.59
N ALA A 614 17.95 15.34 -16.51
CA ALA A 614 17.26 15.50 -15.23
C ALA A 614 17.45 16.90 -14.60
N PHE A 615 18.52 17.61 -14.93
CA PHE A 615 18.77 18.99 -14.48
C PHE A 615 17.79 20.03 -15.06
N ILE A 616 17.10 19.73 -16.17
CA ILE A 616 16.05 20.61 -16.75
C ILE A 616 14.70 20.35 -16.08
N GLY A 617 14.46 19.12 -15.61
CA GLY A 617 13.20 18.66 -15.02
C GLY A 617 12.64 19.40 -13.78
N PRO A 618 13.40 20.14 -12.94
CA PRO A 618 12.86 20.86 -11.78
C PRO A 618 11.78 21.88 -12.13
N PHE A 619 11.87 22.47 -13.32
CA PHE A 619 10.95 23.50 -13.80
C PHE A 619 10.28 23.05 -15.09
N LYS A 620 8.96 23.29 -15.20
CA LYS A 620 8.23 23.06 -16.44
C LYS A 620 8.78 23.97 -17.56
N PRO A 621 8.67 23.59 -18.85
CA PRO A 621 9.11 24.43 -19.97
C PRO A 621 8.53 25.85 -19.93
N THR A 622 7.31 26.03 -19.44
CA THR A 622 6.67 27.34 -19.23
C THR A 622 7.38 28.21 -18.19
N VAL A 623 7.94 27.61 -17.14
CA VAL A 623 8.71 28.34 -16.11
C VAL A 623 10.08 28.71 -16.66
N TRP A 624 10.75 27.81 -17.38
CA TRP A 624 11.99 28.14 -18.09
C TRP A 624 11.83 29.29 -19.09
N LEU A 625 10.72 29.30 -19.84
CA LEU A 625 10.36 30.40 -20.74
C LEU A 625 10.18 31.73 -20.00
N LEU A 626 9.47 31.73 -18.86
CA LEU A 626 9.28 32.93 -18.05
C LEU A 626 10.61 33.43 -17.43
N VAL A 627 11.48 32.52 -16.97
CA VAL A 627 12.82 32.88 -16.48
C VAL A 627 13.63 33.53 -17.60
N PHE A 628 13.66 32.93 -18.80
CA PHE A 628 14.35 33.49 -19.97
C PHE A 628 13.83 34.88 -20.36
N ILE A 629 12.50 35.06 -20.42
CA ILE A 629 11.88 36.37 -20.67
C ILE A 629 12.28 37.38 -19.58
N SER A 630 12.25 36.99 -18.30
CA SER A 630 12.60 37.89 -17.19
C SER A 630 14.06 38.36 -17.22
N VAL A 631 15.00 37.47 -17.59
CA VAL A 631 16.42 37.80 -17.81
C VAL A 631 16.55 38.87 -18.89
N LEU A 632 15.92 38.67 -20.05
CA LEU A 632 15.97 39.62 -21.17
C LEU A 632 15.35 40.97 -20.80
N VAL A 633 14.21 40.97 -20.10
CA VAL A 633 13.54 42.21 -19.65
C VAL A 633 14.42 42.99 -18.67
N VAL A 634 15.06 42.33 -17.69
CA VAL A 634 15.92 43.03 -16.72
C VAL A 634 17.18 43.59 -17.38
N ILE A 635 17.82 42.85 -18.30
CA ILE A 635 18.96 43.34 -19.10
C ILE A 635 18.54 44.56 -19.94
N ALA A 636 17.38 44.51 -20.59
CA ALA A 636 16.86 45.61 -21.40
C ALA A 636 16.55 46.86 -20.55
N VAL A 637 15.90 46.71 -19.39
CA VAL A 637 15.56 47.82 -18.50
C VAL A 637 16.82 48.43 -17.86
N MET A 638 17.80 47.62 -17.44
CA MET A 638 19.10 48.12 -16.95
C MET A 638 19.84 48.92 -18.03
N THR A 639 19.87 48.41 -19.27
CA THR A 639 20.50 49.10 -20.41
C THR A 639 19.76 50.39 -20.78
N LEU A 640 18.42 50.39 -20.72
CA LEU A 640 17.59 51.58 -20.92
C LEU A 640 17.82 52.64 -19.82
N PHE A 641 17.89 52.25 -18.55
CA PHE A 641 18.21 53.18 -17.46
C PHE A 641 19.59 53.82 -17.69
N THR A 642 20.64 53.03 -17.94
CA THR A 642 21.99 53.54 -18.21
C THR A 642 22.02 54.48 -19.44
N MET A 643 21.21 54.21 -20.48
CA MET A 643 21.05 55.10 -21.63
C MET A 643 20.37 56.44 -21.25
N ILE A 644 19.25 56.39 -20.53
CA ILE A 644 18.48 57.59 -20.11
C ILE A 644 19.31 58.47 -19.18
N TYR A 645 19.96 57.90 -18.16
CA TYR A 645 20.79 58.65 -17.23
C TYR A 645 22.04 59.28 -17.87
N ARG A 646 22.52 58.71 -18.99
CA ARG A 646 23.62 59.30 -19.79
C ARG A 646 23.16 60.51 -20.65
N HIS A 647 21.87 60.60 -20.98
CA HIS A 647 21.30 61.70 -21.78
C HIS A 647 20.66 62.82 -20.95
N HIS A 648 20.44 62.65 -19.64
CA HIS A 648 19.90 63.71 -18.79
C HIS A 648 20.96 64.78 -18.42
N PRO A 649 20.67 66.08 -18.57
CA PRO A 649 21.68 67.15 -18.51
C PRO A 649 22.24 67.47 -17.11
N TRP A 650 21.72 66.89 -16.03
CA TRP A 650 22.15 67.22 -14.65
C TRP A 650 23.59 66.80 -14.33
N ASN A 651 24.13 65.78 -15.02
CA ASN A 651 25.52 65.35 -14.81
C ASN A 651 26.57 66.29 -15.46
N ALA A 652 26.16 67.23 -16.31
CA ALA A 652 27.06 68.26 -16.83
C ALA A 652 27.50 69.25 -15.74
N PHE A 653 26.72 69.41 -14.66
CA PHE A 653 26.96 70.40 -13.62
C PHE A 653 28.08 70.00 -12.64
N GLU A 654 28.30 68.70 -12.39
CA GLU A 654 29.42 68.26 -11.55
C GLU A 654 30.79 68.33 -12.25
N VAL A 655 30.83 68.17 -13.58
CA VAL A 655 32.08 68.31 -14.34
C VAL A 655 32.52 69.78 -14.37
N ALA A 656 31.58 70.71 -14.62
CA ALA A 656 31.86 72.15 -14.62
C ALA A 656 32.31 72.69 -13.24
N LYS A 657 31.89 72.05 -12.15
CA LYS A 657 32.27 72.46 -10.78
C LYS A 657 33.61 71.88 -10.29
N LYS A 658 34.24 71.00 -11.08
CA LYS A 658 35.58 70.44 -10.80
C LYS A 658 36.71 71.07 -11.61
N SER A 659 36.40 71.98 -12.53
CA SER A 659 37.37 72.71 -13.36
C SER A 659 37.67 74.14 -12.89
N THR A 660 37.30 74.47 -11.65
CA THR A 660 37.69 75.69 -10.94
C THR A 660 38.16 75.31 -9.55
N ASP A 661 39.40 74.81 -9.45
CA ASP A 661 40.42 75.41 -8.59
C ASP A 661 41.79 74.70 -8.71
N THR A 662 42.83 75.51 -8.85
CA THR A 662 44.28 75.22 -8.76
C THR A 662 44.99 74.46 -9.89
N GLU A 663 46.04 75.12 -10.38
CA GLU A 663 46.95 74.72 -11.45
C GLU A 663 48.04 73.76 -10.95
N THR A 664 48.55 72.89 -11.84
CA THR A 664 49.96 72.86 -12.33
C THR A 664 50.32 71.48 -12.90
N GLY A 665 51.13 71.47 -13.98
CA GLY A 665 51.88 70.27 -14.39
C GLY A 665 51.43 69.58 -15.68
N THR A 666 52.18 69.83 -16.77
CA THR A 666 52.47 68.90 -17.89
C THR A 666 51.30 68.14 -18.54
N GLY A 667 50.95 68.53 -19.77
CA GLY A 667 49.88 67.89 -20.53
C GLY A 667 50.26 66.57 -21.22
N THR A 668 49.23 65.82 -21.56
CA THR A 668 49.12 65.14 -22.86
C THR A 668 47.64 64.96 -23.17
N ASN A 669 47.10 65.80 -24.06
CA ASN A 669 45.72 65.71 -24.51
C ASN A 669 45.56 64.54 -25.52
N THR A 670 45.53 63.31 -25.03
CA THR A 670 44.95 62.18 -25.78
C THR A 670 43.46 62.12 -25.49
N GLY A 671 42.68 62.95 -26.19
CA GLY A 671 41.24 62.78 -26.27
C GLY A 671 40.94 61.49 -27.02
N GLU A 672 40.81 60.37 -26.31
CA GLU A 672 40.37 59.11 -26.91
C GLU A 672 38.97 59.29 -27.53
N PRO A 673 38.77 58.90 -28.80
CA PRO A 673 37.47 59.01 -29.43
C PRO A 673 36.48 58.05 -28.74
N VAL A 674 35.39 58.61 -28.21
CA VAL A 674 34.29 57.84 -27.58
C VAL A 674 33.91 56.66 -28.48
N PRO A 675 33.98 55.40 -28.00
CA PRO A 675 33.77 54.25 -28.86
C PRO A 675 32.32 54.20 -29.36
N ARG A 676 32.20 54.06 -30.68
CA ARG A 676 30.94 54.11 -31.47
C ARG A 676 29.90 53.03 -31.09
N ASN A 677 30.26 52.10 -30.19
CA ASN A 677 29.49 50.90 -29.84
C ASN A 677 29.12 50.81 -28.35
N GLY A 678 29.14 51.90 -27.56
CA GLY A 678 28.90 51.83 -26.11
C GLY A 678 27.61 51.10 -25.67
N LEU A 679 26.57 51.02 -26.52
CA LEU A 679 25.39 50.17 -26.30
C LEU A 679 25.76 48.68 -26.11
N PHE A 680 26.66 48.14 -26.93
CA PHE A 680 27.10 46.74 -26.86
C PHE A 680 27.93 46.47 -25.60
N ASP A 681 28.77 47.41 -25.19
CA ASP A 681 29.56 47.29 -23.96
C ASP A 681 28.65 47.25 -22.72
N TYR A 682 27.65 48.16 -22.63
CA TYR A 682 26.65 48.12 -21.56
C TYR A 682 25.79 46.86 -21.62
N LEU A 683 25.36 46.43 -22.81
CA LEU A 683 24.54 45.23 -22.97
C LEU A 683 25.31 43.97 -22.52
N GLY A 684 26.58 43.85 -22.88
CA GLY A 684 27.46 42.77 -22.42
C GLY A 684 27.67 42.79 -20.91
N SER A 685 27.98 43.96 -20.35
CA SER A 685 28.24 44.13 -18.92
C SER A 685 27.00 43.82 -18.05
N HIS A 686 25.83 44.37 -18.40
CA HIS A 686 24.57 44.05 -17.71
C HIS A 686 24.15 42.57 -17.89
N THR A 687 24.44 41.96 -19.05
CA THR A 687 24.19 40.52 -19.26
C THR A 687 25.03 39.67 -18.30
N ILE A 688 26.32 39.98 -18.17
CA ILE A 688 27.22 39.32 -17.21
C ILE A 688 26.72 39.54 -15.77
N TYR A 689 26.32 40.77 -15.40
CA TYR A 689 25.76 41.05 -14.08
C TYR A 689 24.53 40.18 -13.77
N VAL A 690 23.53 40.18 -14.66
CA VAL A 690 22.26 39.46 -14.48
C VAL A 690 22.49 37.94 -14.37
N VAL A 691 23.40 37.37 -15.18
CA VAL A 691 23.78 35.95 -15.14
C VAL A 691 24.62 35.59 -13.91
N ASN A 692 25.53 36.46 -13.46
CA ASN A 692 26.35 36.23 -12.26
C ASN A 692 25.51 36.20 -10.97
N ILE A 693 24.44 37.00 -10.90
CA ILE A 693 23.47 36.94 -9.81
C ILE A 693 22.67 35.63 -9.86
N MET A 694 22.23 35.18 -11.04
CA MET A 694 21.55 33.88 -11.22
C MET A 694 22.44 32.66 -10.93
N THR A 695 23.75 32.82 -10.89
CA THR A 695 24.73 31.75 -10.60
C THR A 695 25.38 31.88 -9.21
N ASN A 696 24.87 32.80 -8.36
CA ASN A 696 25.37 33.09 -7.01
C ASN A 696 26.86 33.52 -6.94
N GLN A 697 27.48 33.96 -8.03
CA GLN A 697 28.92 34.33 -8.04
C GLN A 697 29.18 35.79 -7.68
N GLY A 698 28.14 36.64 -7.68
CA GLY A 698 28.27 38.07 -7.46
C GLY A 698 28.90 38.80 -8.65
N SER A 699 28.82 40.13 -8.66
CA SER A 699 29.37 40.95 -9.76
C SER A 699 29.83 42.31 -9.25
N ARG A 700 30.87 42.85 -9.91
CA ARG A 700 31.38 44.21 -9.68
C ARG A 700 30.78 45.19 -10.68
N GLU A 701 29.45 45.38 -10.65
CA GLU A 701 28.84 46.59 -11.22
C GLU A 701 28.34 47.47 -10.08
N SER A 702 28.94 48.66 -9.95
CA SER A 702 28.58 49.66 -8.95
C SER A 702 27.99 50.91 -9.61
N SER A 703 26.79 50.78 -10.17
CA SER A 703 25.97 51.96 -10.42
C SER A 703 25.56 52.59 -9.09
N SER A 704 25.84 53.88 -8.91
CA SER A 704 25.46 54.65 -7.71
C SER A 704 23.96 55.02 -7.68
N LEU A 705 23.24 54.79 -8.78
CA LEU A 705 21.89 55.29 -9.01
C LEU A 705 20.82 54.48 -8.26
N TYR A 706 19.95 55.17 -7.52
CA TYR A 706 18.92 54.56 -6.70
C TYR A 706 17.96 53.63 -7.47
N SER A 707 17.48 54.07 -8.65
CA SER A 707 16.57 53.27 -9.49
C SER A 707 17.20 51.95 -9.97
N PHE A 708 18.49 51.98 -10.30
CA PHE A 708 19.25 50.78 -10.68
C PHE A 708 19.38 49.83 -9.49
N ARG A 709 19.68 50.35 -8.29
CA ARG A 709 19.80 49.55 -7.06
C ARG A 709 18.48 48.92 -6.63
N ILE A 710 17.35 49.59 -6.82
CA ILE A 710 16.02 49.01 -6.55
C ILE A 710 15.75 47.84 -7.50
N LEU A 711 15.93 48.03 -8.81
CA LEU A 711 15.76 46.96 -9.80
C LEU A 711 16.70 45.78 -9.55
N ALA A 712 17.97 46.05 -9.26
CA ALA A 712 18.95 45.04 -8.90
C ALA A 712 18.59 44.29 -7.60
N GLY A 713 18.07 44.98 -6.58
CA GLY A 713 17.62 44.38 -5.32
C GLY A 713 16.45 43.40 -5.52
N PHE A 714 15.45 43.79 -6.32
CA PHE A 714 14.36 42.89 -6.70
C PHE A 714 14.84 41.72 -7.58
N TRP A 715 15.81 41.94 -8.47
CA TRP A 715 16.42 40.86 -9.25
C TRP A 715 17.16 39.85 -8.36
N VAL A 716 17.97 40.33 -7.40
CA VAL A 716 18.68 39.48 -6.43
C VAL A 716 17.69 38.65 -5.60
N LEU A 717 16.59 39.25 -5.13
CA LEU A 717 15.55 38.53 -4.39
C LEU A 717 14.87 37.45 -5.26
N GLY A 718 14.51 37.79 -6.50
CA GLY A 718 13.90 36.84 -7.45
C GLY A 718 14.85 35.69 -7.81
N ALA A 719 16.10 36.00 -8.12
CA ALA A 719 17.15 35.03 -8.40
C ALA A 719 17.40 34.11 -7.19
N MET A 720 17.48 34.65 -5.97
CA MET A 720 17.62 33.85 -4.75
C MET A 720 16.49 32.83 -4.59
N VAL A 721 15.23 33.25 -4.80
CA VAL A 721 14.06 32.35 -4.71
C VAL A 721 14.12 31.27 -5.80
N LEU A 722 14.42 31.66 -7.05
CA LEU A 722 14.51 30.73 -8.18
C LEU A 722 15.64 29.71 -8.00
N VAL A 723 16.85 30.16 -7.63
CA VAL A 723 18.04 29.30 -7.46
C VAL A 723 17.89 28.38 -6.26
N ASN A 724 17.38 28.85 -5.12
CA ASN A 724 17.15 28.00 -3.95
C ASN A 724 16.03 26.97 -4.20
N SER A 725 14.98 27.34 -4.93
CA SER A 725 13.92 26.39 -5.33
C SER A 725 14.45 25.36 -6.32
N TYR A 726 15.22 25.79 -7.33
CA TYR A 726 15.86 24.93 -8.32
C TYR A 726 16.80 23.93 -7.67
N THR A 727 17.76 24.39 -6.87
CA THR A 727 18.77 23.52 -6.21
C THR A 727 18.12 22.50 -5.28
N GLY A 728 17.12 22.88 -4.48
CA GLY A 728 16.37 21.95 -3.63
C GLY A 728 15.67 20.84 -4.43
N ILE A 729 15.02 21.21 -5.55
CA ILE A 729 14.31 20.24 -6.40
C ILE A 729 15.28 19.38 -7.22
N VAL A 730 16.39 19.92 -7.74
CA VAL A 730 17.47 19.15 -8.41
C VAL A 730 18.03 18.10 -7.47
N ILE A 731 18.43 18.49 -6.25
CA ILE A 731 19.03 17.57 -5.28
C ILE A 731 18.04 16.45 -4.92
N SER A 732 16.75 16.80 -4.74
CA SER A 732 15.71 15.78 -4.55
C SER A 732 15.59 14.85 -5.77
N SER A 733 15.48 15.41 -6.98
CA SER A 733 15.26 14.65 -8.23
C SER A 733 16.42 13.72 -8.58
N LEU A 734 17.67 14.17 -8.42
CA LEU A 734 18.87 13.35 -8.68
C LEU A 734 19.09 12.27 -7.61
N THR A 735 18.60 12.46 -6.39
CA THR A 735 18.70 11.43 -5.33
C THR A 735 17.51 10.47 -5.28
N THR A 736 16.47 10.69 -6.10
CA THR A 736 15.31 9.80 -6.26
C THR A 736 15.31 9.07 -7.60
N THR A 737 15.16 7.74 -7.57
CA THR A 737 15.02 6.91 -8.76
C THR A 737 13.64 7.07 -9.41
N ASN A 738 13.55 7.84 -10.50
CA ASN A 738 12.35 7.89 -11.33
C ASN A 738 12.24 6.62 -12.19
N MET A 739 11.08 5.97 -12.11
CA MET A 739 10.75 4.74 -12.83
C MET A 739 9.75 5.08 -13.94
N LYS A 740 9.86 4.45 -15.12
CA LYS A 740 8.81 4.53 -16.14
C LYS A 740 7.44 4.14 -15.54
N PRO A 741 6.32 4.67 -16.06
CA PRO A 741 4.97 4.20 -15.71
C PRO A 741 4.89 2.66 -15.80
N SER A 742 4.14 2.04 -14.90
CA SER A 742 4.10 0.58 -14.79
C SER A 742 2.68 0.04 -14.89
N ILE A 743 2.47 -0.90 -15.81
CA ILE A 743 1.16 -1.48 -16.13
C ILE A 743 0.57 -2.15 -14.89
N ASP A 744 -0.56 -1.64 -14.41
CA ASP A 744 -1.30 -2.13 -13.24
C ASP A 744 -2.78 -2.48 -13.56
N SER A 745 -3.28 -2.13 -14.74
CA SER A 745 -4.67 -2.34 -15.18
C SER A 745 -4.76 -2.97 -16.58
N LEU A 746 -5.95 -3.45 -16.96
CA LEU A 746 -6.18 -4.00 -18.31
C LEU A 746 -6.17 -2.88 -19.36
N GLU A 747 -6.66 -1.70 -18.98
CA GLU A 747 -6.75 -0.50 -19.80
C GLU A 747 -5.34 0.02 -20.14
N GLU A 748 -4.42 0.04 -19.16
CA GLU A 748 -3.01 0.37 -19.38
C GLU A 748 -2.30 -0.65 -20.28
N LEU A 749 -2.60 -1.95 -20.14
CA LEU A 749 -2.06 -2.97 -21.05
C LEU A 749 -2.63 -2.83 -22.48
N ALA A 750 -3.92 -2.47 -22.61
CA ALA A 750 -4.56 -2.22 -23.90
C ALA A 750 -4.00 -0.97 -24.59
N ALA A 751 -3.63 0.06 -23.82
CA ALA A 751 -2.95 1.26 -24.32
C ALA A 751 -1.45 1.06 -24.61
N SER A 752 -0.81 0.04 -24.01
CA SER A 752 0.63 -0.20 -24.17
C SER A 752 1.01 -0.59 -25.60
N THR A 753 2.14 -0.03 -26.04
CA THR A 753 2.84 -0.36 -27.28
C THR A 753 4.11 -1.19 -27.05
N GLU A 754 4.76 -1.03 -25.89
CA GLU A 754 5.97 -1.79 -25.51
C GLU A 754 5.65 -3.24 -25.08
N THR A 755 4.47 -3.50 -24.49
CA THR A 755 4.08 -4.82 -23.98
C THR A 755 2.80 -5.32 -24.66
N GLN A 756 2.84 -6.53 -25.21
CA GLN A 756 1.72 -7.17 -25.90
C GLN A 756 0.94 -8.11 -24.97
N VAL A 757 -0.35 -8.32 -25.23
CA VAL A 757 -1.15 -9.33 -24.54
C VAL A 757 -0.92 -10.72 -25.15
N LEU A 758 -0.85 -11.73 -24.29
CA LEU A 758 -0.80 -13.15 -24.63
C LEU A 758 -2.09 -13.82 -24.16
N LEU A 759 -2.73 -14.64 -25.00
CA LEU A 759 -3.99 -15.32 -24.68
C LEU A 759 -3.82 -16.85 -24.72
N ARG A 760 -4.58 -17.57 -23.87
CA ARG A 760 -4.54 -19.04 -23.80
C ARG A 760 -5.93 -19.65 -24.00
N HIS A 761 -6.15 -20.32 -25.13
CA HIS A 761 -7.50 -20.66 -25.62
C HIS A 761 -8.23 -21.76 -24.83
N ASP A 762 -7.52 -22.63 -24.10
CA ASP A 762 -8.11 -23.70 -23.26
C ASP A 762 -8.38 -23.25 -21.81
N THR A 763 -8.24 -21.94 -21.53
CA THR A 763 -8.63 -21.33 -20.25
C THR A 763 -9.94 -20.57 -20.39
N SER A 764 -10.77 -20.59 -19.35
CA SER A 764 -12.06 -19.87 -19.32
C SER A 764 -11.91 -18.37 -19.61
N ILE A 765 -10.88 -17.74 -19.03
CA ILE A 765 -10.56 -16.33 -19.29
C ILE A 765 -10.12 -16.08 -20.75
N GLY A 766 -9.38 -17.00 -21.36
CA GLY A 766 -8.99 -16.90 -22.76
C GLY A 766 -10.15 -17.12 -23.72
N GLU A 767 -11.02 -18.09 -23.43
CA GLU A 767 -12.28 -18.30 -24.16
C GLU A 767 -13.18 -17.06 -24.09
N GLN A 768 -13.43 -16.56 -22.87
CA GLN A 768 -14.22 -15.34 -22.64
C GLN A 768 -13.63 -14.12 -23.35
N MET A 769 -12.31 -13.96 -23.36
CA MET A 769 -11.65 -12.88 -24.11
C MET A 769 -11.84 -13.04 -25.62
N LEU A 770 -11.63 -14.25 -26.16
CA LEU A 770 -11.76 -14.52 -27.60
C LEU A 770 -13.21 -14.39 -28.10
N GLN A 771 -14.20 -14.72 -27.27
CA GLN A 771 -15.63 -14.58 -27.59
C GLN A 771 -16.18 -13.15 -27.35
N ALA A 772 -15.41 -12.25 -26.71
CA ALA A 772 -15.89 -10.91 -26.36
C ALA A 772 -16.19 -10.04 -27.59
N THR A 773 -17.41 -9.49 -27.65
CA THR A 773 -17.88 -8.65 -28.76
C THR A 773 -17.63 -7.15 -28.55
N SER A 774 -17.33 -6.73 -27.32
CA SER A 774 -17.12 -5.35 -26.89
C SER A 774 -16.12 -5.23 -25.72
N GLY A 775 -15.75 -4.00 -25.35
CA GLY A 775 -14.87 -3.70 -24.22
C GLY A 775 -13.40 -4.09 -24.41
N VAL A 776 -12.62 -4.04 -23.33
CA VAL A 776 -11.16 -4.26 -23.34
C VAL A 776 -10.79 -5.68 -23.78
N PHE A 777 -11.64 -6.67 -23.45
CA PHE A 777 -11.45 -8.06 -23.87
C PHE A 777 -11.46 -8.24 -25.39
N LYS A 778 -12.37 -7.55 -26.10
CA LYS A 778 -12.37 -7.53 -27.56
C LYS A 778 -11.05 -6.97 -28.11
N VAL A 779 -10.58 -5.86 -27.56
CA VAL A 779 -9.30 -5.24 -27.96
C VAL A 779 -8.13 -6.21 -27.78
N PHE A 780 -8.12 -7.02 -26.73
CA PHE A 780 -7.12 -8.07 -26.55
C PHE A 780 -7.25 -9.22 -27.55
N ALA A 781 -8.48 -9.71 -27.80
CA ALA A 781 -8.72 -10.76 -28.79
C ALA A 781 -8.28 -10.32 -30.19
N ASP A 782 -8.62 -9.10 -30.59
CA ASP A 782 -8.25 -8.56 -31.90
C ASP A 782 -6.74 -8.33 -32.01
N LYS A 783 -6.09 -7.76 -30.97
CA LYS A 783 -4.60 -7.69 -30.91
C LYS A 783 -3.93 -9.07 -30.96
N ALA A 784 -4.51 -10.09 -30.34
CA ALA A 784 -3.96 -11.44 -30.32
C ALA A 784 -4.17 -12.18 -31.66
N ARG A 785 -5.31 -11.94 -32.34
CA ARG A 785 -5.59 -12.47 -33.70
C ARG A 785 -4.65 -11.89 -34.76
N LEU A 786 -4.27 -10.61 -34.63
CA LEU A 786 -3.37 -9.93 -35.56
C LEU A 786 -1.93 -10.46 -35.54
N ILE A 787 -1.52 -11.19 -34.49
CA ILE A 787 -0.13 -11.63 -34.29
C ILE A 787 -0.09 -13.16 -34.18
N PRO A 788 0.39 -13.87 -35.23
CA PRO A 788 0.49 -15.33 -35.21
C PRO A 788 1.25 -15.85 -33.99
N GLY A 789 0.65 -16.82 -33.30
CA GLY A 789 1.23 -17.43 -32.09
C GLY A 789 1.05 -16.63 -30.79
N ASN A 790 0.29 -15.54 -30.76
CA ASN A 790 -0.14 -14.89 -29.50
C ASN A 790 -1.38 -15.55 -28.86
N ILE A 791 -1.94 -16.58 -29.51
CA ILE A 791 -2.95 -17.47 -28.96
C ILE A 791 -2.30 -18.85 -28.79
N VAL A 792 -2.30 -19.39 -27.57
CA VAL A 792 -1.54 -20.59 -27.17
C VAL A 792 -2.47 -21.58 -26.45
N GLY A 793 -2.17 -22.89 -26.47
CA GLY A 793 -2.93 -23.92 -25.73
C GLY A 793 -2.14 -24.67 -24.64
N ASP A 794 -0.85 -24.37 -24.53
CA ASP A 794 0.11 -25.05 -23.65
C ASP A 794 0.74 -24.06 -22.66
N ALA A 795 0.74 -24.41 -21.38
CA ALA A 795 1.31 -23.61 -20.29
C ALA A 795 2.84 -23.40 -20.42
N VAL A 796 3.56 -24.35 -21.00
CA VAL A 796 5.02 -24.25 -21.17
C VAL A 796 5.38 -23.13 -22.15
N LYS A 797 4.69 -23.10 -23.30
CA LYS A 797 4.85 -22.06 -24.34
C LYS A 797 4.44 -20.67 -23.85
N VAL A 798 3.47 -20.58 -22.93
CA VAL A 798 3.12 -19.30 -22.28
C VAL A 798 4.29 -18.79 -21.43
N THR A 799 4.93 -19.68 -20.65
CA THR A 799 6.10 -19.35 -19.82
C THR A 799 7.27 -18.87 -20.68
N GLU A 800 7.61 -19.61 -21.73
CA GLU A 800 8.67 -19.27 -22.70
C GLU A 800 8.45 -17.88 -23.33
N LYS A 801 7.22 -17.58 -23.79
CA LYS A 801 6.91 -16.24 -24.34
C LYS A 801 7.05 -15.14 -23.30
N LEU A 802 6.66 -15.36 -22.05
CA LEU A 802 6.81 -14.36 -20.99
C LEU A 802 8.28 -14.09 -20.65
N GLU A 803 9.16 -15.10 -20.71
CA GLU A 803 10.61 -14.94 -20.50
C GLU A 803 11.27 -13.98 -21.52
N THR A 804 10.64 -13.71 -22.67
CA THR A 804 11.13 -12.70 -23.63
C THR A 804 10.99 -11.25 -23.15
N GLY A 805 10.18 -11.01 -22.11
CA GLY A 805 9.96 -9.68 -21.53
C GLY A 805 9.07 -8.74 -22.35
N ARG A 806 8.51 -9.19 -23.49
CA ARG A 806 7.63 -8.38 -24.37
C ARG A 806 6.13 -8.64 -24.18
N TYR A 807 5.77 -9.65 -23.40
CA TYR A 807 4.40 -10.12 -23.25
C TYR A 807 3.88 -9.97 -21.82
N ALA A 808 2.57 -9.82 -21.70
CA ALA A 808 1.82 -9.88 -20.47
C ALA A 808 0.72 -10.95 -20.57
N PHE A 809 0.49 -11.67 -19.47
CA PHE A 809 -0.54 -12.71 -19.40
C PHE A 809 -1.38 -12.57 -18.12
N PRO A 810 -2.71 -12.70 -18.19
CA PRO A 810 -3.59 -12.71 -17.02
C PRO A 810 -3.56 -14.09 -16.35
N PHE A 811 -2.78 -14.20 -15.28
CA PHE A 811 -2.78 -15.38 -14.41
C PHE A 811 -3.71 -15.19 -13.22
N ILE A 812 -4.03 -16.27 -12.51
CA ILE A 812 -4.39 -16.14 -11.09
C ILE A 812 -3.16 -15.85 -10.24
N LYS A 813 -3.33 -15.14 -9.14
CA LYS A 813 -2.25 -14.61 -8.28
C LYS A 813 -1.24 -15.69 -7.89
N THR A 814 -1.65 -16.92 -7.60
CA THR A 814 -0.73 -18.00 -7.18
C THR A 814 0.21 -18.44 -8.31
N PHE A 815 -0.28 -18.55 -9.55
CA PHE A 815 0.58 -18.77 -10.72
C PHE A 815 1.49 -17.57 -10.97
N ALA A 816 0.97 -16.35 -10.82
CA ALA A 816 1.73 -15.12 -11.00
C ALA A 816 2.87 -15.00 -9.97
N MET A 817 2.63 -15.38 -8.72
CA MET A 817 3.66 -15.51 -7.67
C MET A 817 4.67 -16.60 -8.00
N GLY A 818 4.22 -17.79 -8.43
CA GLY A 818 5.10 -18.89 -8.82
C GLY A 818 6.04 -18.51 -9.96
N PHE A 819 5.51 -17.91 -11.03
CA PHE A 819 6.31 -17.44 -12.17
C PHE A 819 7.36 -16.41 -11.74
N VAL A 820 6.95 -15.34 -11.03
CA VAL A 820 7.90 -14.29 -10.61
C VAL A 820 8.96 -14.83 -9.64
N SER A 821 8.60 -15.76 -8.75
CA SER A 821 9.56 -16.39 -7.83
C SER A 821 10.57 -17.27 -8.57
N SER A 822 10.12 -18.05 -9.55
CA SER A 822 10.98 -18.91 -10.37
C SER A 822 11.94 -18.09 -11.24
N GLN A 823 11.47 -16.99 -11.85
CA GLN A 823 12.35 -16.07 -12.57
C GLN A 823 13.35 -15.38 -11.63
N PHE A 824 12.93 -14.97 -10.42
CA PHE A 824 13.86 -14.40 -9.44
C PHE A 824 14.95 -15.41 -9.00
N GLU A 825 14.61 -16.69 -8.84
CA GLU A 825 15.59 -17.73 -8.52
C GLU A 825 16.64 -17.89 -9.64
N LYS A 826 16.19 -17.90 -10.89
CA LYS A 826 17.03 -17.97 -12.11
C LYS A 826 17.93 -16.74 -12.31
N ASP A 827 17.38 -15.54 -12.10
CA ASP A 827 18.04 -14.27 -12.47
C ASP A 827 18.71 -13.55 -11.29
N GLN A 828 18.35 -13.91 -10.05
CA GLN A 828 18.62 -13.15 -8.81
C GLN A 828 18.15 -11.68 -8.86
N GLN A 829 17.24 -11.35 -9.78
CA GLN A 829 16.68 -10.01 -9.99
C GLN A 829 15.19 -10.05 -10.29
N CYS A 830 14.43 -9.08 -9.77
CA CYS A 830 13.00 -8.96 -10.00
C CYS A 830 12.67 -8.34 -11.38
N ARG A 831 12.96 -9.05 -12.49
CA ARG A 831 12.67 -8.60 -13.87
C ARG A 831 11.17 -8.45 -14.16
N TYR A 832 10.33 -9.17 -13.43
CA TYR A 832 8.88 -9.18 -13.58
C TYR A 832 8.19 -8.65 -12.33
N LYS A 833 6.95 -8.16 -12.50
CA LYS A 833 6.05 -7.84 -11.39
C LYS A 833 4.65 -8.39 -11.65
N MET A 834 3.85 -8.48 -10.60
CA MET A 834 2.41 -8.63 -10.71
C MET A 834 1.73 -7.26 -10.72
N SER A 835 0.63 -7.13 -11.47
CA SER A 835 -0.28 -5.99 -11.36
C SER A 835 -1.05 -5.97 -10.04
N LYS A 836 -1.85 -4.91 -9.87
CA LYS A 836 -2.97 -4.89 -8.92
C LYS A 836 -4.01 -5.96 -9.28
N LYS A 837 -4.93 -6.26 -8.35
CA LYS A 837 -6.08 -7.14 -8.60
C LYS A 837 -6.88 -6.62 -9.79
N LEU A 838 -7.15 -7.48 -10.76
CA LEU A 838 -7.99 -7.14 -11.92
C LEU A 838 -9.49 -7.09 -11.54
N PRO A 839 -10.31 -6.27 -12.22
CA PRO A 839 -11.75 -6.14 -11.95
C PRO A 839 -12.55 -7.32 -12.54
N LEU A 840 -12.05 -8.55 -12.38
CA LEU A 840 -12.64 -9.78 -12.89
C LEU A 840 -13.25 -10.58 -11.75
N SER A 841 -14.26 -11.40 -12.08
CA SER A 841 -14.79 -12.41 -11.17
C SER A 841 -13.65 -13.28 -10.64
N THR A 842 -13.67 -13.55 -9.33
CA THR A 842 -12.65 -14.40 -8.69
C THR A 842 -12.87 -15.84 -9.16
N GLY A 843 -11.79 -16.56 -9.48
CA GLY A 843 -11.87 -17.88 -10.08
C GLY A 843 -12.00 -18.98 -9.05
N TYR A 844 -13.01 -19.83 -9.22
CA TYR A 844 -13.27 -21.01 -8.39
C TYR A 844 -12.82 -22.25 -9.13
N TYR A 845 -11.92 -22.99 -8.50
CA TYR A 845 -11.31 -24.17 -9.08
C TYR A 845 -11.77 -25.40 -8.32
N PHE A 846 -12.48 -26.29 -9.00
CA PHE A 846 -13.20 -27.43 -8.41
C PHE A 846 -12.62 -28.77 -8.85
N TRP A 847 -12.82 -29.81 -8.05
CA TRP A 847 -12.63 -31.20 -8.46
C TRP A 847 -13.74 -31.63 -9.41
N LEU A 848 -13.38 -32.42 -10.42
CA LEU A 848 -14.30 -32.92 -11.44
C LEU A 848 -14.36 -34.44 -11.44
N PHE A 849 -15.57 -34.94 -11.62
CA PHE A 849 -15.90 -36.33 -11.83
C PHE A 849 -16.67 -36.50 -13.14
N LYS A 850 -16.70 -37.73 -13.66
CA LYS A 850 -17.53 -38.09 -14.83
C LYS A 850 -19.00 -37.73 -14.59
N LYS A 851 -19.72 -37.36 -15.64
CA LYS A 851 -21.13 -36.93 -15.57
C LYS A 851 -22.03 -37.98 -14.92
N ASN A 852 -22.97 -37.55 -14.08
CA ASN A 852 -23.88 -38.37 -13.27
C ASN A 852 -23.16 -39.30 -12.26
N SER A 853 -22.02 -38.87 -11.72
CA SER A 853 -21.25 -39.65 -10.75
C SER A 853 -21.88 -39.63 -9.36
N SER A 854 -22.28 -40.81 -8.86
CA SER A 854 -22.80 -40.98 -7.50
C SER A 854 -21.81 -40.61 -6.39
N TYR A 855 -20.51 -40.51 -6.70
CA TYR A 855 -19.46 -40.21 -5.73
C TYR A 855 -19.26 -38.71 -5.50
N THR A 856 -19.76 -37.83 -6.39
CA THR A 856 -19.48 -36.38 -6.36
C THR A 856 -19.90 -35.73 -5.04
N ASN A 857 -21.10 -36.03 -4.54
CA ASN A 857 -21.62 -35.45 -3.29
C ASN A 857 -20.84 -35.91 -2.05
N ALA A 858 -20.44 -37.18 -2.00
CA ALA A 858 -19.68 -37.73 -0.87
C ALA A 858 -18.26 -37.13 -0.78
N HIS A 859 -17.57 -36.96 -1.92
CA HIS A 859 -16.30 -36.23 -1.96
C HIS A 859 -16.48 -34.75 -1.58
N SER A 860 -17.54 -34.10 -2.09
CA SER A 860 -17.78 -32.67 -1.85
C SER A 860 -17.94 -32.34 -0.35
N LYS A 861 -18.63 -33.20 0.41
CA LYS A 861 -18.76 -33.04 1.87
C LYS A 861 -17.41 -33.11 2.60
N ARG A 862 -16.48 -33.95 2.12
CA ARG A 862 -15.13 -34.09 2.70
C ARG A 862 -14.16 -33.01 2.20
N LEU A 863 -14.34 -32.48 0.99
CA LEU A 863 -13.61 -31.31 0.51
C LEU A 863 -13.96 -30.04 1.31
N LEU A 864 -15.21 -29.88 1.74
CA LEU A 864 -15.60 -28.80 2.67
C LEU A 864 -14.90 -28.94 4.03
N GLU A 865 -14.91 -30.15 4.62
CA GLU A 865 -14.19 -30.44 5.87
C GLU A 865 -12.69 -30.12 5.72
N LEU A 866 -12.07 -30.50 4.60
CA LEU A 866 -10.67 -30.19 4.31
C LEU A 866 -10.42 -28.67 4.18
N TRP A 867 -11.34 -27.93 3.56
CA TRP A 867 -11.25 -26.47 3.44
C TRP A 867 -11.38 -25.76 4.80
N GLU A 868 -12.30 -26.23 5.67
CA GLU A 868 -12.46 -25.73 7.04
C GLU A 868 -11.17 -25.91 7.88
N THR A 869 -10.40 -26.99 7.68
CA THR A 869 -9.10 -27.19 8.37
C THR A 869 -7.99 -26.23 7.92
N GLY A 870 -8.14 -25.57 6.77
CA GLY A 870 -7.08 -24.75 6.16
C GLY A 870 -5.89 -25.55 5.59
N LEU A 871 -5.94 -26.89 5.57
CA LEU A 871 -4.85 -27.73 5.04
C LEU A 871 -4.57 -27.49 3.56
N THR A 872 -5.56 -27.12 2.75
CA THR A 872 -5.35 -26.71 1.34
C THR A 872 -4.42 -25.50 1.24
N ASN A 873 -4.67 -24.47 2.05
CA ASN A 873 -3.80 -23.29 2.14
C ASN A 873 -2.42 -23.66 2.67
N PHE A 874 -2.34 -24.50 3.71
CA PHE A 874 -1.06 -24.99 4.24
C PHE A 874 -0.25 -25.71 3.16
N TRP A 875 -0.85 -26.62 2.38
CA TRP A 875 -0.15 -27.34 1.32
C TRP A 875 0.31 -26.40 0.22
N VAL A 876 -0.55 -25.52 -0.29
CA VAL A 876 -0.14 -24.57 -1.34
C VAL A 876 0.93 -23.60 -0.83
N TYR A 877 0.82 -23.06 0.38
CA TYR A 877 1.80 -22.11 0.93
C TYR A 877 3.08 -22.74 1.54
N ASN A 878 3.16 -24.06 1.71
CA ASN A 878 4.38 -24.72 2.21
C ASN A 878 5.05 -25.66 1.18
N LEU A 879 4.30 -26.25 0.24
CA LEU A 879 4.92 -26.88 -0.95
C LEU A 879 5.44 -25.81 -1.92
N PHE A 880 4.78 -24.66 -1.96
CA PHE A 880 5.33 -23.44 -2.55
C PHE A 880 5.57 -22.49 -1.39
N PRO A 881 6.79 -22.49 -0.79
CA PRO A 881 7.18 -21.39 0.08
C PRO A 881 6.78 -20.10 -0.65
N PRO A 882 6.08 -19.15 -0.01
CA PRO A 882 5.46 -18.03 -0.75
C PRO A 882 6.46 -17.23 -1.57
N THR A 883 7.75 -17.43 -1.24
CA THR A 883 8.95 -17.00 -1.92
C THR A 883 10.07 -18.01 -1.69
N THR A 884 10.84 -18.33 -2.73
CA THR A 884 12.24 -18.74 -2.55
C THR A 884 12.96 -17.71 -1.67
N PRO A 885 13.96 -18.08 -0.84
CA PRO A 885 14.62 -17.13 0.05
C PRO A 885 15.08 -15.88 -0.70
N ARG A 886 14.61 -14.69 -0.26
CA ARG A 886 14.77 -13.34 -0.85
C ARG A 886 13.79 -12.94 -1.97
N ALA A 887 12.98 -13.81 -2.56
CA ALA A 887 12.04 -13.42 -3.62
C ALA A 887 10.90 -12.50 -3.11
N GLU A 888 10.72 -12.34 -1.79
CA GLU A 888 9.79 -11.39 -1.16
C GLU A 888 9.99 -9.96 -1.65
N GLN A 889 11.24 -9.61 -1.99
CA GLN A 889 11.63 -8.30 -2.51
C GLN A 889 10.94 -7.96 -3.85
N CYS A 890 10.43 -8.96 -4.58
CA CYS A 890 9.64 -8.76 -5.79
C CYS A 890 8.14 -8.52 -5.51
N PHE A 891 7.64 -8.95 -4.34
CA PHE A 891 6.23 -8.91 -3.96
C PHE A 891 5.88 -7.85 -2.92
N VAL A 892 6.88 -7.24 -2.28
CA VAL A 892 6.70 -6.00 -1.52
C VAL A 892 6.22 -4.91 -2.47
N GLU A 893 4.90 -4.71 -2.48
CA GLU A 893 4.23 -3.54 -3.04
C GLU A 893 4.97 -2.30 -2.54
N SER A 894 5.36 -1.39 -3.44
CA SER A 894 6.50 -0.47 -3.29
C SER A 894 6.27 0.67 -2.28
N THR A 895 6.06 0.29 -1.04
CA THR A 895 5.64 1.09 0.12
C THR A 895 6.80 1.28 1.10
N ARG A 896 7.84 0.45 1.00
CA ARG A 896 9.17 0.67 1.59
C ARG A 896 10.24 0.83 0.52
N ARG A 897 10.01 1.74 -0.43
CA ARG A 897 11.13 2.56 -0.92
C ARG A 897 11.22 3.79 -0.03
N VAL A 898 11.86 3.61 1.14
CA VAL A 898 12.76 4.67 1.61
C VAL A 898 13.62 4.98 0.40
N SER A 899 13.56 6.20 -0.14
CA SER A 899 14.38 6.58 -1.30
C SER A 899 15.82 6.25 -0.94
N ARG A 900 16.33 5.15 -1.50
CA ARG A 900 17.67 4.67 -1.24
C ARG A 900 18.54 5.71 -1.94
N ARG A 901 18.98 6.71 -1.17
CA ARG A 901 19.81 7.82 -1.64
C ARG A 901 21.09 7.20 -2.16
N ALA A 902 21.06 6.83 -3.43
CA ALA A 902 22.21 6.30 -4.13
C ALA A 902 23.25 7.43 -4.19
N PRO A 903 24.54 7.13 -4.03
CA PRO A 903 25.56 8.11 -4.36
C PRO A 903 25.38 8.52 -5.82
N ILE A 904 25.44 9.84 -6.09
CA ILE A 904 25.36 10.39 -7.44
C ILE A 904 26.49 9.78 -8.27
N GLN A 905 26.15 9.18 -9.40
CA GLN A 905 27.10 8.52 -10.29
C GLN A 905 27.55 9.47 -11.41
N LEU A 906 28.64 9.11 -12.10
CA LEU A 906 29.12 9.87 -13.27
C LEU A 906 28.05 9.94 -14.39
N SER A 907 27.23 8.89 -14.52
CA SER A 907 26.07 8.83 -15.42
C SER A 907 25.04 9.93 -15.14
N ASP A 908 24.81 10.28 -13.86
CA ASP A 908 23.88 11.34 -13.44
C ASP A 908 24.40 12.76 -13.80
N LEU A 909 25.72 12.92 -13.93
CA LEU A 909 26.39 14.20 -14.22
C LEU A 909 26.90 14.33 -15.67
N THR A 910 26.69 13.32 -16.51
CA THR A 910 27.24 13.25 -17.88
C THR A 910 26.88 14.47 -18.71
N SER A 911 25.65 14.99 -18.59
CA SER A 911 25.21 16.17 -19.33
C SER A 911 25.88 17.48 -18.88
N ALA A 912 26.24 17.62 -17.60
CA ALA A 912 26.96 18.80 -17.12
C ALA A 912 28.37 18.87 -17.75
N PHE A 913 29.06 17.73 -17.81
CA PHE A 913 30.36 17.63 -18.51
C PHE A 913 30.22 17.83 -20.02
N LEU A 914 29.14 17.32 -20.64
CA LEU A 914 28.87 17.52 -22.07
C LEU A 914 28.60 19.00 -22.41
N ILE A 915 27.82 19.71 -21.58
CA ILE A 915 27.59 21.15 -21.72
C ILE A 915 28.89 21.94 -21.56
N LEU A 916 29.72 21.59 -20.56
CA LEU A 916 31.03 22.21 -20.38
C LEU A 916 31.93 22.01 -21.61
N GLY A 917 31.99 20.79 -22.14
CA GLY A 917 32.73 20.47 -23.36
C GLY A 917 32.27 21.29 -24.58
N ILE A 918 30.96 21.33 -24.83
CA ILE A 918 30.38 22.16 -25.92
C ILE A 918 30.70 23.65 -25.69
N GLY A 919 30.51 24.17 -24.48
CA GLY A 919 30.76 25.56 -24.14
C GLY A 919 32.22 25.97 -24.36
N THR A 920 33.17 25.13 -23.91
CA THR A 920 34.61 25.35 -24.17
C THR A 920 34.96 25.26 -25.65
N GLY A 921 34.37 24.33 -26.40
CA GLY A 921 34.57 24.21 -27.84
C GLY A 921 34.07 25.43 -28.61
N LEU A 922 32.88 25.96 -28.25
CA LEU A 922 32.32 27.18 -28.83
C LEU A 922 33.15 28.43 -28.48
N ALA A 923 33.66 28.53 -27.26
CA ALA A 923 34.53 29.64 -26.86
C ALA A 923 35.87 29.65 -27.64
N VAL A 924 36.49 28.47 -27.80
CA VAL A 924 37.70 28.32 -28.64
C VAL A 924 37.39 28.63 -30.10
N LEU A 925 36.24 28.20 -30.63
CA LEU A 925 35.82 28.52 -31.98
C LEU A 925 35.62 30.04 -32.18
N SER A 926 34.97 30.73 -31.23
CA SER A 926 34.80 32.20 -31.26
C SER A 926 36.17 32.88 -31.33
N PHE A 927 37.08 32.54 -30.42
CA PHE A 927 38.44 33.07 -30.40
C PHE A 927 39.20 32.83 -31.70
N LEU A 928 39.08 31.63 -32.30
CA LEU A 928 39.68 31.34 -33.62
C LEU A 928 39.05 32.19 -34.73
N THR A 929 37.73 32.39 -34.72
CA THR A 929 37.06 33.25 -35.71
C THR A 929 37.40 34.74 -35.53
N GLU A 930 37.57 35.22 -34.29
CA GLU A 930 38.04 36.57 -33.98
C GLU A 930 39.48 36.78 -34.46
N LEU A 931 40.36 35.80 -34.25
CA LEU A 931 41.76 35.83 -34.69
C LEU A 931 41.88 35.79 -36.23
N LEU A 932 41.05 34.97 -36.89
CA LEU A 932 40.92 34.97 -38.36
C LEU A 932 40.38 36.29 -38.89
N TYR A 933 39.33 36.84 -38.29
CA TYR A 933 38.74 38.14 -38.66
C TYR A 933 39.74 39.28 -38.46
N SER A 934 40.47 39.30 -37.35
CA SER A 934 41.51 40.28 -37.06
C SER A 934 42.65 40.24 -38.10
N ARG A 935 43.14 39.04 -38.45
CA ARG A 935 44.09 38.88 -39.57
C ARG A 935 43.51 39.36 -40.91
N PHE A 936 42.26 39.01 -41.24
CA PHE A 936 41.62 39.45 -42.48
C PHE A 936 41.44 40.98 -42.55
N ARG A 937 41.24 41.63 -41.39
CA ARG A 937 41.14 43.09 -41.26
C ARG A 937 42.50 43.77 -41.43
N LEU A 938 43.58 43.17 -40.92
CA LEU A 938 44.96 43.64 -41.12
C LEU A 938 45.39 43.57 -42.60
N TYR A 939 45.00 42.53 -43.33
CA TYR A 939 45.22 42.43 -44.79
C TYR A 939 44.44 43.46 -45.64
N LYS A 940 43.50 44.22 -45.04
CA LYS A 940 42.67 45.22 -45.73
C LYS A 940 43.09 46.67 -45.47
N LEU A 941 44.12 46.90 -44.66
CA LEU A 941 44.74 48.22 -44.48
C LEU A 941 45.82 48.41 -45.56
N PRO A 942 45.72 49.43 -46.44
CA PRO A 942 46.81 49.74 -47.35
C PRO A 942 48.03 50.20 -46.54
N SER A 943 49.20 49.66 -46.88
CA SER A 943 50.48 50.12 -46.33
C SER A 943 50.75 51.55 -46.80
N VAL A 944 50.84 52.46 -45.83
CA VAL A 944 51.36 53.84 -45.97
C VAL A 944 52.47 54.00 -44.95
#